data_AF-G5H5Z2-F1
#
_entry.id   AF-G5H5Z2-F1
#
_cell.length_a   1.000
_cell.length_b   1.000
_cell.length_c   1.000
_cell.angle_alpha   90.00
_cell.angle_beta   90.00
_cell.angle_gamma   90.00
#
_symmetry.space_group_name_H-M   'P 1'
#
loop_
_entity.id
_entity.type
_entity.pdbx_description
1 polymer ?
#
loop_
_entity_poly.entity_id
_entity_poly.type
_entity_poly.pdbx_seq_one_letter_code
_entity_poly.pdbx_strand_id
1 'polypeptide(L)'
;MLALWLGIAWPALAGGPFVINGKLAGVEDGAVVRLFRPDGSMGAAVAADTLRNGRFMLCGEVEQLEMLSIAVQGEGFPSMGLNVWVEPDAVVSVSGRDKLLVTWKVASKIPQQAEANRYIDASRSEYVQMQQAAVEFSALAGEADRARRSRLLKRMDSLQMLIRKAEIEILQQAPVSEIWLDKLRNQAVAARIMKDYPYREEVLALYEKLPQQLRETSRGRSIRLNLFPPPVVQPGDEMADADLLDTLGRVHRLADYKGKYLLLDFWSIGCGPCRMAMPEMRRMGEVYRDVLTVISITQDRETSWKKYSAEQGIEGVNLRDPESLTGLSVYYGVKGIPHYVLISPEGKVITSWTGYAPGLIEKKLDEILPDSVGRPFVIEGNLQGVEDGLGIGLGRVEPGGIPQIGQDTIRGGKFRFSGLLNGPTHMVLMGDPRQGFSFTRLDFWAGPGRTTVAGDDKMIRSWRAESDLPEQTEQNRYADACRDAVHRQQQCMIEIRQAGRVQTPQTDSLWAEYQALQRLVDSVEIAILQTLPEGVTPSAVWMDKLSTQASNARYAKDYPYRDVVVELYEALSDSQKGSPEGIEIGHRLYPRSLKPGDMAPDGVLADPSGKSCRLADFRTPDKYMLLDFWRVACAPCHKSVPEMKEVVEEYRDRLTVVAVNLDGIRDQWLKAAAKDGITWTNLNDPQGFEGLPFYYDVFAVPTYVLISPAGKVSAIWSGYGPGLLKKNVAEAFAKADAASGLMSAEADVAGNYDDISPVKQAGTYVIEGHVTGIAAGAVFFLMDLDFEGGSSIARDTLRDGTFRFTGSVEAPVKIGLSSQAISTMLECWIGPGATTAITGEGPFPAAWKIESDLPEQTESNRYDEVSREMSLLRQQYHAEFMSIYNKLDLSKDSVPPRLFSLQTSRDSAARIAASRELELLAVSPVSTVWMDRFVSQVQRVSSSTKSQGRDTVLTLYDRLGDGWKQSEPGRYIALKLFPPKAVGIGDEFADGELFDTTGVVRYLADFRSEGKYMVLDFWHSACRACLEAIPEMNEVGEQYKDKLVIVGITLDRSPEVWKRTLAGHRVSWPGLRTAEGKVGLAAKYKVNGTPRYVMISPEGRVVALWGGYGPGTFRKEVEKVLQPADMR
;
A
#
# COMPACT_ATOMS: atom_id res chain seq x y z
N MET A 1 -7.99 -55.40 12.12
CA MET A 1 -9.13 -56.27 11.77
C MET A 1 -10.48 -55.55 11.66
N LEU A 2 -10.53 -54.20 11.59
CA LEU A 2 -11.77 -53.43 11.35
C LEU A 2 -11.83 -52.74 9.97
N ALA A 3 -10.77 -52.85 9.14
CA ALA A 3 -10.65 -52.14 7.86
C ALA A 3 -11.28 -52.87 6.65
N LEU A 4 -11.99 -53.98 6.87
CA LEU A 4 -12.48 -54.85 5.78
C LEU A 4 -14.01 -54.80 5.56
N TRP A 5 -14.75 -53.88 6.21
CA TRP A 5 -16.22 -53.92 6.21
C TRP A 5 -16.97 -52.72 5.61
N LEU A 6 -16.30 -51.65 5.14
CA LEU A 6 -17.01 -50.41 4.75
C LEU A 6 -16.84 -49.89 3.33
N GLY A 7 -16.09 -50.53 2.43
CA GLY A 7 -16.26 -50.38 0.97
C GLY A 7 -16.45 -48.95 0.39
N ILE A 8 -15.91 -47.91 1.02
CA ILE A 8 -16.02 -46.51 0.58
C ILE A 8 -14.60 -45.97 0.42
N ALA A 9 -14.29 -45.51 -0.80
CA ALA A 9 -13.04 -44.85 -1.13
C ALA A 9 -13.00 -43.44 -0.52
N TRP A 10 -11.93 -43.15 0.22
CA TRP A 10 -11.61 -41.81 0.71
C TRP A 10 -11.19 -40.88 -0.44
N PRO A 11 -11.63 -39.61 -0.47
CA PRO A 11 -10.83 -38.54 -1.04
C PRO A 11 -9.63 -38.28 -0.11
N ALA A 12 -8.41 -38.40 -0.64
CA ALA A 12 -7.18 -38.31 0.12
C ALA A 12 -6.92 -36.88 0.66
N LEU A 13 -6.68 -36.77 1.97
CA LEU A 13 -5.94 -35.65 2.56
C LEU A 13 -4.48 -35.78 2.10
N ALA A 14 -3.90 -34.74 1.50
CA ALA A 14 -2.77 -34.89 0.58
C ALA A 14 -1.39 -35.12 1.22
N GLY A 15 -1.20 -35.12 2.55
CA GLY A 15 0.13 -35.26 3.18
C GLY A 15 0.21 -36.25 4.33
N GLY A 16 1.33 -36.99 4.43
CA GLY A 16 1.62 -37.91 5.54
C GLY A 16 2.93 -37.57 6.25
N PRO A 17 3.07 -37.95 7.55
CA PRO A 17 4.23 -37.60 8.36
C PRO A 17 5.46 -38.42 7.98
N PHE A 18 6.66 -37.90 8.18
CA PHE A 18 7.90 -38.68 8.09
C PHE A 18 8.80 -38.41 9.30
N VAL A 19 9.72 -39.34 9.57
CA VAL A 19 10.70 -39.24 10.65
C VAL A 19 12.10 -39.57 10.12
N ILE A 20 13.08 -38.72 10.45
CA ILE A 20 14.51 -38.97 10.22
C ILE A 20 15.19 -39.08 11.58
N ASN A 21 15.72 -40.28 11.86
CA ASN A 21 16.47 -40.57 13.08
C ASN A 21 17.97 -40.53 12.79
N GLY A 22 18.69 -39.69 13.53
CA GLY A 22 20.12 -39.49 13.39
C GLY A 22 20.93 -40.08 14.54
N LYS A 23 22.06 -40.74 14.22
CA LYS A 23 23.10 -41.13 15.16
C LYS A 23 24.48 -40.75 14.65
N LEU A 24 25.10 -39.75 15.26
CA LEU A 24 26.41 -39.23 14.85
C LEU A 24 27.43 -39.51 15.95
N ALA A 25 28.44 -40.33 15.62
CA ALA A 25 29.67 -40.42 16.41
C ALA A 25 30.64 -39.32 15.94
N GLY A 26 31.40 -38.69 16.83
CA GLY A 26 32.42 -37.70 16.43
C GLY A 26 31.88 -36.31 16.02
N VAL A 27 30.63 -35.99 16.37
CA VAL A 27 30.07 -34.63 16.29
C VAL A 27 29.68 -34.19 17.69
N GLU A 28 30.01 -32.96 18.06
CA GLU A 28 29.78 -32.43 19.41
C GLU A 28 28.28 -32.14 19.65
N ASP A 29 27.80 -32.41 20.87
CA ASP A 29 26.46 -32.03 21.30
C ASP A 29 26.27 -30.51 21.22
N GLY A 30 25.05 -30.08 20.91
CA GLY A 30 24.75 -28.67 20.65
C GLY A 30 24.82 -28.26 19.17
N ALA A 31 25.38 -29.10 18.30
CA ALA A 31 25.32 -28.90 16.84
C ALA A 31 23.85 -28.87 16.36
N VAL A 32 23.47 -27.87 15.56
CA VAL A 32 22.11 -27.72 15.06
C VAL A 32 21.99 -28.38 13.70
N VAL A 33 21.19 -29.44 13.61
CA VAL A 33 20.90 -30.17 12.38
C VAL A 33 19.62 -29.59 11.78
N ARG A 34 19.70 -29.12 10.54
CA ARG A 34 18.56 -28.55 9.81
C ARG A 34 18.24 -29.37 8.58
N LEU A 35 16.95 -29.59 8.36
CA LEU A 35 16.40 -30.14 7.14
C LEU A 35 15.87 -29.01 6.27
N PHE A 36 16.21 -28.96 4.99
CA PHE A 36 15.73 -27.94 4.07
C PHE A 36 15.45 -28.52 2.69
N ARG A 37 14.71 -27.77 1.87
CA ARG A 37 14.47 -28.12 0.47
C ARG A 37 15.59 -27.50 -0.41
N PRO A 38 16.30 -28.29 -1.22
CA PRO A 38 17.55 -27.88 -1.88
C PRO A 38 17.42 -26.92 -3.08
N ASP A 39 16.22 -26.62 -3.54
CA ASP A 39 15.91 -25.87 -4.75
C ASP A 39 15.64 -24.37 -4.51
N GLY A 40 16.63 -23.72 -3.91
CA GLY A 40 16.76 -22.25 -3.95
C GLY A 40 16.06 -21.48 -2.81
N SER A 41 15.23 -22.15 -2.00
CA SER A 41 14.67 -21.56 -0.79
C SER A 41 15.67 -21.62 0.38
N MET A 42 16.77 -20.85 0.33
CA MET A 42 17.56 -20.58 1.55
C MET A 42 16.76 -19.63 2.45
N GLY A 43 15.82 -20.18 3.25
CA GLY A 43 15.06 -19.36 4.19
C GLY A 43 14.08 -20.06 5.14
N ALA A 44 13.73 -21.33 4.97
CA ALA A 44 12.94 -22.05 5.97
C ALA A 44 13.40 -23.50 6.10
N ALA A 45 13.86 -23.88 7.28
CA ALA A 45 14.09 -25.28 7.61
C ALA A 45 12.73 -26.00 7.66
N VAL A 46 12.62 -27.16 7.02
CA VAL A 46 11.49 -28.09 7.14
C VAL A 46 11.38 -28.59 8.57
N ALA A 47 12.53 -28.88 9.17
CA ALA A 47 12.66 -29.28 10.57
C ALA A 47 14.05 -28.88 11.06
N ALA A 48 14.19 -28.71 12.36
CA ALA A 48 15.48 -28.54 13.01
C ALA A 48 15.48 -29.27 14.34
N ASP A 49 16.63 -29.84 14.70
CA ASP A 49 16.86 -30.40 16.02
C ASP A 49 18.32 -30.12 16.43
N THR A 50 18.55 -30.18 17.73
CA THR A 50 19.87 -30.04 18.32
C THR A 50 20.39 -31.41 18.70
N LEU A 51 21.61 -31.74 18.29
CA LEU A 51 22.26 -32.99 18.65
C LEU A 51 22.40 -33.09 20.17
N ARG A 52 21.84 -34.15 20.75
CA ARG A 52 21.92 -34.47 22.20
C ARG A 52 22.28 -35.94 22.37
N ASN A 53 23.34 -36.21 23.12
CA ASN A 53 23.94 -37.54 23.29
C ASN A 53 24.20 -38.24 21.95
N GLY A 54 24.72 -37.49 20.96
CA GLY A 54 25.01 -38.00 19.62
C GLY A 54 23.77 -38.43 18.81
N ARG A 55 22.57 -37.99 19.19
CA ARG A 55 21.30 -38.30 18.51
C ARG A 55 20.52 -37.03 18.14
N PHE A 56 19.79 -37.11 17.04
CA PHE A 56 18.82 -36.09 16.62
C PHE A 56 17.59 -36.76 16.00
N MET A 57 16.46 -36.06 15.99
CA MET A 57 15.23 -36.48 15.34
C MET A 57 14.58 -35.32 14.58
N LEU A 58 14.38 -35.50 13.27
CA LEU A 58 13.69 -34.52 12.42
C LEU A 58 12.36 -35.10 11.98
N CYS A 59 11.27 -34.38 12.23
CA CYS A 59 9.92 -34.77 11.80
C CYS A 59 9.33 -33.69 10.91
N GLY A 60 8.56 -34.11 9.91
CA GLY A 60 7.84 -33.21 9.02
C GLY A 60 6.73 -33.92 8.29
N GLU A 61 6.13 -33.24 7.32
CA GLU A 61 5.08 -33.78 6.46
C GLU A 61 5.49 -33.63 5.00
N VAL A 62 5.17 -34.64 4.18
CA VAL A 62 5.31 -34.60 2.72
C VAL A 62 4.08 -35.19 2.06
N GLU A 63 3.74 -34.66 0.89
CA GLU A 63 2.58 -35.11 0.11
C GLU A 63 2.88 -36.34 -0.75
N GLN A 64 4.12 -36.41 -1.22
CA GLN A 64 4.64 -37.43 -2.10
C GLN A 64 6.13 -37.58 -1.85
N LEU A 65 6.77 -38.50 -2.57
CA LEU A 65 8.21 -38.67 -2.54
C LEU A 65 8.93 -37.34 -2.83
N GLU A 66 9.73 -36.86 -1.88
CA GLU A 66 10.47 -35.61 -1.96
C GLU A 66 11.95 -35.84 -1.56
N MET A 67 12.85 -35.09 -2.18
CA MET A 67 14.26 -35.03 -1.79
C MET A 67 14.51 -33.79 -0.93
N LEU A 68 14.91 -34.01 0.31
CA LEU A 68 15.31 -32.98 1.27
C LEU A 68 16.82 -33.02 1.47
N SER A 69 17.40 -31.96 2.03
CA SER A 69 18.83 -31.88 2.32
C SER A 69 19.06 -31.57 3.78
N ILE A 70 19.99 -32.29 4.39
CA ILE A 70 20.48 -32.03 5.74
C ILE A 70 21.70 -31.11 5.65
N ALA A 71 21.70 -30.04 6.43
CA ALA A 71 22.87 -29.23 6.72
C ALA A 71 23.06 -29.14 8.23
N VAL A 72 24.31 -28.95 8.67
CA VAL A 72 24.65 -28.79 10.08
C VAL A 72 25.30 -27.44 10.28
N GLN A 73 24.80 -26.68 11.25
CA GLN A 73 25.42 -25.43 11.66
C GLN A 73 26.47 -25.72 12.74
N GLY A 74 27.74 -25.44 12.42
CA GLY A 74 28.87 -25.61 13.32
C GLY A 74 30.21 -25.41 12.61
N GLU A 75 31.28 -25.23 13.39
CA GLU A 75 32.64 -25.13 12.85
C GLU A 75 33.15 -26.49 12.34
N GLY A 76 33.83 -26.48 11.19
CA GLY A 76 34.44 -27.67 10.59
C GLY A 76 33.51 -28.56 9.75
N PHE A 77 32.28 -28.12 9.47
CA PHE A 77 31.40 -28.76 8.49
C PHE A 77 31.64 -28.22 7.07
N PRO A 78 31.60 -29.05 6.03
CA PRO A 78 31.69 -28.57 4.65
C PRO A 78 30.43 -27.79 4.27
N SER A 79 30.54 -26.85 3.32
CA SER A 79 29.42 -26.06 2.78
C SER A 79 28.48 -26.86 1.86
N MET A 80 28.36 -28.16 2.07
CA MET A 80 27.61 -29.12 1.26
C MET A 80 26.46 -29.72 2.06
N GLY A 81 25.42 -30.20 1.38
CA GLY A 81 24.26 -30.86 2.01
C GLY A 81 24.25 -32.37 1.79
N LEU A 82 23.67 -33.10 2.74
CA LEU A 82 23.36 -34.54 2.59
C LEU A 82 21.91 -34.70 2.11
N ASN A 83 21.74 -35.16 0.88
CA ASN A 83 20.41 -35.39 0.31
C ASN A 83 19.78 -36.68 0.88
N VAL A 84 18.53 -36.57 1.32
CA VAL A 84 17.73 -37.64 1.90
C VAL A 84 16.35 -37.66 1.22
N TRP A 85 15.88 -38.84 0.86
CA TRP A 85 14.55 -39.05 0.29
C TRP A 85 13.56 -39.41 1.39
N VAL A 86 12.38 -38.78 1.34
CA VAL A 86 11.27 -39.00 2.26
C VAL A 86 9.96 -39.13 1.50
N GLU A 87 9.02 -39.92 2.01
CA GLU A 87 7.66 -40.08 1.51
C GLU A 87 6.71 -40.20 2.72
N PRO A 88 5.37 -40.13 2.56
CA PRO A 88 4.43 -40.36 3.65
C PRO A 88 4.75 -41.64 4.45
N ASP A 89 4.74 -41.52 5.77
CA ASP A 89 5.07 -42.57 6.76
C ASP A 89 6.51 -43.10 6.72
N ALA A 90 7.42 -42.41 6.02
CA ALA A 90 8.82 -42.83 5.93
C ALA A 90 9.55 -42.72 7.27
N VAL A 91 10.31 -43.76 7.60
CA VAL A 91 11.32 -43.75 8.66
C VAL A 91 12.70 -43.89 8.02
N VAL A 92 13.48 -42.81 8.09
CA VAL A 92 14.84 -42.72 7.54
C VAL A 92 15.84 -42.75 8.69
N SER A 93 16.92 -43.51 8.55
CA SER A 93 18.01 -43.55 9.52
C SER A 93 19.27 -42.93 8.92
N VAL A 94 19.88 -41.98 9.62
CA VAL A 94 21.14 -41.33 9.24
C VAL A 94 22.20 -41.67 10.27
N SER A 95 23.38 -42.10 9.80
CA SER A 95 24.51 -42.39 10.67
C SER A 95 25.83 -41.87 10.11
N GLY A 96 26.65 -41.29 10.98
CA GLY A 96 27.93 -40.68 10.64
C GLY A 96 28.96 -40.84 11.77
N ARG A 97 30.23 -40.66 11.45
CA ARG A 97 31.35 -40.80 12.41
C ARG A 97 32.28 -39.58 12.46
N ASP A 98 31.98 -38.56 11.66
CA ASP A 98 32.79 -37.37 11.42
C ASP A 98 31.89 -36.23 10.90
N LYS A 99 32.47 -35.04 10.69
CA LYS A 99 31.76 -33.85 10.18
C LYS A 99 31.55 -33.85 8.66
N LEU A 100 31.91 -34.93 7.94
CA LEU A 100 31.83 -35.02 6.48
C LEU A 100 30.47 -35.58 6.02
N LEU A 101 29.43 -34.74 6.16
CA LEU A 101 28.03 -35.16 6.05
C LEU A 101 27.61 -35.79 4.72
N VAL A 102 28.19 -35.42 3.57
CA VAL A 102 27.82 -35.99 2.26
C VAL A 102 28.07 -37.50 2.23
N THR A 103 29.01 -37.98 3.03
CA THR A 103 29.37 -39.39 3.15
C THR A 103 28.75 -40.11 4.34
N TRP A 104 27.84 -39.47 5.08
CA TRP A 104 27.05 -40.19 6.08
C TRP A 104 26.17 -41.25 5.42
N LYS A 105 25.94 -42.34 6.15
CA LYS A 105 25.12 -43.45 5.67
C LYS A 105 23.65 -43.13 5.92
N VAL A 106 22.85 -43.14 4.86
CA VAL A 106 21.40 -42.98 4.90
C VAL A 106 20.75 -44.33 4.58
N ALA A 107 19.88 -44.82 5.45
CA ALA A 107 19.15 -46.07 5.28
C ALA A 107 17.64 -45.83 5.37
N SER A 108 16.90 -46.28 4.35
CA SER A 108 15.44 -46.27 4.31
C SER A 108 14.95 -47.40 3.40
N LYS A 109 13.63 -47.61 3.35
CA LYS A 109 13.00 -48.56 2.42
C LYS A 109 12.77 -47.97 1.01
N ILE A 110 13.11 -46.69 0.81
CA ILE A 110 12.82 -45.93 -0.40
C ILE A 110 13.84 -46.31 -1.50
N PRO A 111 13.40 -46.83 -2.67
CA PRO A 111 14.30 -47.26 -3.75
C PRO A 111 15.24 -46.14 -4.25
N GLN A 112 14.75 -44.91 -4.34
CA GLN A 112 15.48 -43.73 -4.79
C GLN A 112 16.63 -43.38 -3.82
N GLN A 113 16.46 -43.65 -2.52
CA GLN A 113 17.56 -43.49 -1.55
C GLN A 113 18.66 -44.53 -1.79
N ALA A 114 18.28 -45.79 -2.03
CA ALA A 114 19.26 -46.86 -2.32
C ALA A 114 20.02 -46.56 -3.62
N GLU A 115 19.34 -46.04 -4.65
CA GLU A 115 19.98 -45.59 -5.87
C GLU A 115 20.92 -44.40 -5.65
N ALA A 116 20.47 -43.35 -4.95
CA ALA A 116 21.29 -42.19 -4.64
C ALA A 116 22.56 -42.58 -3.86
N ASN A 117 22.44 -43.53 -2.92
CA ASN A 117 23.57 -44.09 -2.18
C ASN A 117 24.60 -44.74 -3.11
N ARG A 118 24.19 -45.44 -4.17
CA ARG A 118 25.14 -46.08 -5.13
C ARG A 118 26.08 -45.08 -5.79
N TYR A 119 25.57 -43.90 -6.18
CA TYR A 119 26.40 -42.85 -6.77
C TYR A 119 27.40 -42.27 -5.77
N ILE A 120 27.00 -42.07 -4.51
CA ILE A 120 27.92 -41.61 -3.45
C ILE A 120 28.96 -42.69 -3.12
N ASP A 121 28.55 -43.96 -3.06
CA ASP A 121 29.41 -45.09 -2.73
C ASP A 121 30.49 -45.32 -3.79
N ALA A 122 30.14 -45.17 -5.08
CA ALA A 122 31.07 -45.33 -6.21
C ALA A 122 32.19 -44.27 -6.24
N SER A 123 32.00 -43.12 -5.59
CA SER A 123 33.01 -42.06 -5.50
C SER A 123 33.25 -41.59 -4.06
N ARG A 124 33.09 -42.50 -3.10
CA ARG A 124 33.12 -42.18 -1.67
C ARG A 124 34.46 -41.59 -1.24
N SER A 125 35.58 -42.11 -1.76
CA SER A 125 36.92 -41.56 -1.49
C SER A 125 37.08 -40.14 -2.01
N GLU A 126 36.53 -39.85 -3.19
CA GLU A 126 36.61 -38.53 -3.82
C GLU A 126 35.74 -37.53 -3.06
N TYR A 127 34.52 -37.93 -2.65
CA TYR A 127 33.66 -37.09 -1.81
C TYR A 127 34.27 -36.80 -0.43
N VAL A 128 34.98 -37.75 0.19
CA VAL A 128 35.72 -37.49 1.44
C VAL A 128 36.80 -36.43 1.20
N GLN A 129 37.66 -36.62 0.19
CA GLN A 129 38.74 -35.68 -0.11
C GLN A 129 38.21 -34.30 -0.53
N MET A 130 37.11 -34.26 -1.27
CA MET A 130 36.49 -33.02 -1.73
C MET A 130 35.91 -32.23 -0.56
N GLN A 131 35.22 -32.88 0.37
CA GLN A 131 34.71 -32.22 1.58
C GLN A 131 35.85 -31.71 2.48
N GLN A 132 36.93 -32.48 2.63
CA GLN A 132 38.11 -32.05 3.39
C GLN A 132 38.75 -30.81 2.74
N ALA A 133 38.93 -30.80 1.42
CA ALA A 133 39.46 -29.65 0.69
C ALA A 133 38.53 -28.42 0.79
N ALA A 134 37.20 -28.63 0.79
CA ALA A 134 36.22 -27.55 0.95
C ALA A 134 36.25 -26.94 2.36
N VAL A 135 36.36 -27.77 3.41
CA VAL A 135 36.53 -27.29 4.80
C VAL A 135 37.83 -26.49 4.92
N GLU A 136 38.95 -27.02 4.41
CA GLU A 136 40.23 -26.31 4.41
C GLU A 136 40.13 -24.98 3.66
N PHE A 137 39.53 -24.98 2.46
CA PHE A 137 39.34 -23.77 1.65
C PHE A 137 38.54 -22.70 2.42
N SER A 138 37.49 -23.09 3.14
CA SER A 138 36.64 -22.18 3.92
C SER A 138 37.34 -21.56 5.13
N ALA A 139 38.37 -22.24 5.67
CA ALA A 139 39.14 -21.76 6.82
C ALA A 139 40.26 -20.77 6.45
N LEU A 140 40.65 -20.69 5.18
CA LEU A 140 41.68 -19.75 4.71
C LEU A 140 41.11 -18.35 4.56
N ALA A 141 41.87 -17.29 4.90
CA ALA A 141 41.44 -15.89 4.84
C ALA A 141 42.60 -14.93 4.50
N GLY A 142 42.34 -13.93 3.66
CA GLY A 142 43.32 -12.90 3.29
C GLY A 142 44.17 -13.20 2.04
N GLU A 143 45.08 -12.26 1.73
CA GLU A 143 45.84 -12.27 0.46
C GLU A 143 46.98 -13.29 0.44
N ALA A 144 47.57 -13.59 1.61
CA ALA A 144 48.63 -14.59 1.79
C ALA A 144 48.20 -16.02 1.39
N ASP A 145 46.90 -16.32 1.46
CA ASP A 145 46.36 -17.64 1.16
C ASP A 145 46.00 -17.85 -0.32
N ARG A 146 46.17 -16.84 -1.19
CA ARG A 146 45.75 -16.87 -2.61
C ARG A 146 46.29 -18.09 -3.36
N ALA A 147 47.57 -18.41 -3.18
CA ALA A 147 48.20 -19.55 -3.84
C ALA A 147 47.67 -20.90 -3.32
N ARG A 148 47.40 -21.01 -2.01
CA ARG A 148 46.86 -22.24 -1.40
C ARG A 148 45.40 -22.45 -1.80
N ARG A 149 44.59 -21.40 -1.78
CA ARG A 149 43.20 -21.39 -2.31
C ARG A 149 43.15 -21.84 -3.77
N SER A 150 44.04 -21.32 -4.62
CA SER A 150 44.12 -21.74 -6.03
C SER A 150 44.46 -23.23 -6.19
N ARG A 151 45.38 -23.77 -5.38
CA ARG A 151 45.69 -25.22 -5.40
C ARG A 151 44.52 -26.08 -4.94
N LEU A 152 43.80 -25.66 -3.89
CA LEU A 152 42.62 -26.37 -3.40
C LEU A 152 41.50 -26.39 -4.43
N LEU A 153 41.22 -25.26 -5.10
CA LEU A 153 40.25 -25.21 -6.21
C LEU A 153 40.61 -26.18 -7.32
N LYS A 154 41.86 -26.17 -7.80
CA LYS A 154 42.32 -27.13 -8.83
C LYS A 154 42.14 -28.58 -8.40
N ARG A 155 42.45 -28.90 -7.13
CA ARG A 155 42.25 -30.25 -6.59
C ARG A 155 40.78 -30.64 -6.54
N MET A 156 39.91 -29.74 -6.09
CA MET A 156 38.46 -29.95 -6.07
C MET A 156 37.91 -30.15 -7.49
N ASP A 157 38.34 -29.35 -8.47
CA ASP A 157 37.97 -29.52 -9.88
C ASP A 157 38.38 -30.90 -10.41
N SER A 158 39.58 -31.36 -10.03
CA SER A 158 40.11 -32.67 -10.44
C SER A 158 39.32 -33.82 -9.83
N LEU A 159 39.00 -33.74 -8.53
CA LEU A 159 38.15 -34.71 -7.84
C LEU A 159 36.73 -34.72 -8.42
N GLN A 160 36.18 -33.55 -8.75
CA GLN A 160 34.87 -33.43 -9.37
C GLN A 160 34.83 -34.08 -10.76
N MET A 161 35.93 -34.04 -11.53
CA MET A 161 36.02 -34.76 -12.80
C MET A 161 36.04 -36.29 -12.63
N LEU A 162 36.69 -36.80 -11.58
CA LEU A 162 36.66 -38.22 -11.25
C LEU A 162 35.26 -38.68 -10.82
N ILE A 163 34.58 -37.89 -10.00
CA ILE A 163 33.19 -38.14 -9.60
C ILE A 163 32.29 -38.20 -10.84
N ARG A 164 32.40 -37.23 -11.75
CA ARG A 164 31.60 -37.19 -12.99
C ARG A 164 31.85 -38.42 -13.87
N LYS A 165 33.11 -38.85 -13.98
CA LYS A 165 33.47 -40.07 -14.71
C LYS A 165 32.72 -41.28 -14.16
N ALA A 166 32.80 -41.51 -12.85
CA ALA A 166 32.12 -42.62 -12.19
C ALA A 166 30.59 -42.52 -12.31
N GLU A 167 30.02 -41.32 -12.19
CA GLU A 167 28.59 -41.08 -12.43
C GLU A 167 28.18 -41.49 -13.86
N ILE A 168 28.96 -41.10 -14.88
CA ILE A 168 28.69 -41.45 -16.28
C ILE A 168 28.79 -42.97 -16.50
N GLU A 169 29.81 -43.62 -15.94
CA GLU A 169 29.96 -45.09 -16.02
C GLU A 169 28.74 -45.83 -15.42
N ILE A 170 28.18 -45.31 -14.33
CA ILE A 170 26.92 -45.84 -13.76
C ILE A 170 25.75 -45.54 -14.68
N LEU A 171 25.61 -44.32 -15.19
CA LEU A 171 24.51 -43.92 -16.08
C LEU A 171 24.46 -44.78 -17.35
N GLN A 172 25.61 -45.23 -17.87
CA GLN A 172 25.70 -46.09 -19.05
C GLN A 172 25.13 -47.49 -18.82
N GLN A 173 25.11 -47.98 -17.57
CA GLN A 173 24.73 -49.35 -17.21
C GLN A 173 23.41 -49.43 -16.44
N ALA A 174 23.03 -48.37 -15.74
CA ALA A 174 21.83 -48.31 -14.92
C ALA A 174 20.57 -48.06 -15.78
N PRO A 175 19.40 -48.62 -15.39
CA PRO A 175 18.14 -48.27 -16.01
C PRO A 175 17.78 -46.80 -15.74
N VAL A 176 17.03 -46.18 -16.66
CA VAL A 176 16.58 -44.79 -16.51
C VAL A 176 15.58 -44.68 -15.36
N SER A 177 15.90 -43.82 -14.39
CA SER A 177 15.11 -43.48 -13.21
C SER A 177 15.07 -41.95 -12.99
N GLU A 178 14.33 -41.48 -11.98
CA GLU A 178 14.34 -40.07 -11.57
C GLU A 178 15.74 -39.59 -11.12
N ILE A 179 16.48 -40.43 -10.39
CA ILE A 179 17.86 -40.12 -9.96
C ILE A 179 18.78 -40.05 -11.16
N TRP A 180 18.64 -41.02 -12.08
CA TRP A 180 19.39 -41.07 -13.33
C TRP A 180 19.20 -39.79 -14.15
N LEU A 181 17.95 -39.31 -14.28
CA LEU A 181 17.62 -38.08 -15.01
C LEU A 181 18.27 -36.84 -14.36
N ASP A 182 18.21 -36.72 -13.03
CA ASP A 182 18.85 -35.62 -12.32
C ASP A 182 20.38 -35.65 -12.50
N LYS A 183 21.00 -36.84 -12.48
CA LYS A 183 22.43 -37.02 -12.74
C LYS A 183 22.81 -36.68 -14.19
N LEU A 184 22.04 -37.12 -15.19
CA LEU A 184 22.27 -36.75 -16.58
C LEU A 184 22.15 -35.24 -16.78
N ARG A 185 21.14 -34.60 -16.18
CA ARG A 185 20.98 -33.13 -16.19
C ARG A 185 22.23 -32.43 -15.67
N ASN A 186 22.80 -32.90 -14.55
CA ASN A 186 24.02 -32.32 -13.99
C ASN A 186 25.24 -32.44 -14.91
N GLN A 187 25.31 -33.48 -15.75
CA GLN A 187 26.36 -33.59 -16.78
C GLN A 187 26.08 -32.67 -17.97
N ALA A 188 24.82 -32.58 -18.43
CA ALA A 188 24.44 -31.66 -19.51
C ALA A 188 24.72 -30.19 -19.15
N VAL A 189 24.42 -29.78 -17.91
CA VAL A 189 24.78 -28.44 -17.40
C VAL A 189 26.29 -28.21 -17.44
N ALA A 190 27.10 -29.20 -17.06
CA ALA A 190 28.55 -29.09 -17.15
C ALA A 190 29.02 -28.97 -18.61
N ALA A 191 28.43 -29.73 -19.53
CA ALA A 191 28.70 -29.65 -20.96
C ALA A 191 28.34 -28.29 -21.59
N ARG A 192 27.40 -27.53 -21.00
CA ARG A 192 27.08 -26.15 -21.41
C ARG A 192 28.08 -25.14 -20.88
N ILE A 193 28.46 -25.26 -19.61
CA ILE A 193 29.23 -24.23 -18.89
C ILE A 193 30.74 -24.38 -19.14
N MET A 194 31.23 -25.62 -19.22
CA MET A 194 32.65 -25.90 -19.40
C MET A 194 32.99 -25.98 -20.89
N LYS A 195 33.87 -25.11 -21.35
CA LYS A 195 34.28 -24.99 -22.76
C LYS A 195 34.79 -26.31 -23.35
N ASP A 196 35.56 -27.07 -22.57
CA ASP A 196 36.23 -28.31 -23.00
C ASP A 196 35.79 -29.50 -22.11
N TYR A 197 34.49 -29.71 -21.96
CA TYR A 197 33.96 -30.81 -21.14
C TYR A 197 34.24 -32.17 -21.82
N PRO A 198 35.09 -33.04 -21.23
CA PRO A 198 35.62 -34.23 -21.91
C PRO A 198 34.58 -35.31 -22.17
N TYR A 199 33.45 -35.30 -21.45
CA TYR A 199 32.43 -36.34 -21.54
C TYR A 199 31.20 -35.91 -22.37
N ARG A 200 31.33 -34.88 -23.21
CA ARG A 200 30.19 -34.33 -23.96
C ARG A 200 29.52 -35.37 -24.85
N GLU A 201 30.32 -36.20 -25.55
CA GLU A 201 29.81 -37.24 -26.45
C GLU A 201 29.08 -38.35 -25.68
N GLU A 202 29.60 -38.77 -24.53
CA GLU A 202 28.95 -39.76 -23.67
C GLU A 202 27.61 -39.24 -23.13
N VAL A 203 27.54 -37.95 -22.77
CA VAL A 203 26.29 -37.31 -22.33
C VAL A 203 25.27 -37.22 -23.47
N LEU A 204 25.71 -36.91 -24.70
CA LEU A 204 24.86 -36.93 -25.89
C LEU A 204 24.31 -38.35 -26.15
N ALA A 205 25.16 -39.37 -26.09
CA ALA A 205 24.74 -40.76 -26.26
C ALA A 205 23.75 -41.21 -25.16
N LEU A 206 23.91 -40.76 -23.91
CA LEU A 206 22.95 -41.01 -22.84
C LEU A 206 21.61 -40.29 -23.08
N TYR A 207 21.64 -39.05 -23.58
CA TYR A 207 20.43 -38.31 -23.95
C TYR A 207 19.69 -38.99 -25.11
N GLU A 208 20.40 -39.51 -26.11
CA GLU A 208 19.80 -40.25 -27.23
C GLU A 208 19.09 -41.54 -26.81
N LYS A 209 19.50 -42.14 -25.69
CA LYS A 209 18.80 -43.31 -25.11
C LYS A 209 17.51 -42.95 -24.38
N LEU A 210 17.24 -41.68 -24.11
CA LEU A 210 16.02 -41.28 -23.41
C LEU A 210 14.78 -41.54 -24.27
N PRO A 211 13.76 -42.26 -23.73
CA PRO A 211 12.44 -42.35 -24.34
C PRO A 211 11.84 -40.96 -24.61
N GLN A 212 11.08 -40.83 -25.70
CA GLN A 212 10.46 -39.55 -26.10
C GLN A 212 9.67 -38.90 -24.95
N GLN A 213 8.89 -39.70 -24.21
CA GLN A 213 8.10 -39.25 -23.06
C GLN A 213 8.96 -38.53 -22.01
N LEU A 214 10.16 -39.03 -21.72
CA LEU A 214 11.06 -38.41 -20.75
C LEU A 214 11.75 -37.16 -21.29
N ARG A 215 11.98 -37.07 -22.61
CA ARG A 215 12.55 -35.87 -23.25
C ARG A 215 11.59 -34.68 -23.20
N GLU A 216 10.28 -34.92 -23.16
CA GLU A 216 9.24 -33.90 -23.12
C GLU A 216 8.97 -33.36 -21.70
N THR A 217 9.41 -34.07 -20.66
CA THR A 217 9.38 -33.59 -19.27
C THR A 217 10.22 -32.32 -19.08
N SER A 218 9.96 -31.52 -18.05
CA SER A 218 10.77 -30.33 -17.72
C SER A 218 12.26 -30.67 -17.57
N ARG A 219 12.59 -31.79 -16.89
CA ARG A 219 13.97 -32.30 -16.77
C ARG A 219 14.57 -32.66 -18.14
N GLY A 220 13.82 -33.34 -19.00
CA GLY A 220 14.25 -33.71 -20.36
C GLY A 220 14.49 -32.51 -21.27
N ARG A 221 13.59 -31.51 -21.24
CA ARG A 221 13.75 -30.23 -21.94
C ARG A 221 14.98 -29.46 -21.44
N SER A 222 15.22 -29.46 -20.13
CA SER A 222 16.42 -28.87 -19.52
C SER A 222 17.71 -29.54 -20.02
N ILE A 223 17.76 -30.87 -20.07
CA ILE A 223 18.90 -31.60 -20.64
C ILE A 223 19.11 -31.19 -22.10
N ARG A 224 18.05 -31.15 -22.92
CA ARG A 224 18.11 -30.76 -24.33
C ARG A 224 18.70 -29.36 -24.50
N LEU A 225 18.18 -28.35 -23.80
CA LEU A 225 18.65 -26.97 -23.96
C LEU A 225 20.08 -26.75 -23.45
N ASN A 226 20.54 -27.55 -22.49
CA ASN A 226 21.94 -27.50 -22.09
C ASN A 226 22.88 -28.12 -23.14
N LEU A 227 22.43 -29.16 -23.85
CA LEU A 227 23.20 -29.78 -24.93
C LEU A 227 23.13 -28.99 -26.24
N PHE A 228 21.98 -28.36 -26.50
CA PHE A 228 21.64 -27.64 -27.73
C PHE A 228 21.02 -26.26 -27.39
N PRO A 229 21.83 -25.30 -26.92
CA PRO A 229 21.31 -23.98 -26.54
C PRO A 229 20.79 -23.20 -27.76
N PRO A 230 19.70 -22.43 -27.62
CA PRO A 230 19.17 -21.57 -28.69
C PRO A 230 20.10 -20.36 -28.96
N PRO A 231 19.95 -19.69 -30.11
CA PRO A 231 20.62 -18.42 -30.38
C PRO A 231 20.30 -17.37 -29.30
N VAL A 232 21.32 -16.60 -28.93
CA VAL A 232 21.21 -15.51 -27.95
C VAL A 232 20.95 -14.19 -28.67
N VAL A 233 19.98 -13.40 -28.19
CA VAL A 233 19.69 -12.07 -28.73
C VAL A 233 20.90 -11.14 -28.60
N GLN A 234 21.16 -10.37 -29.64
CA GLN A 234 22.24 -9.39 -29.72
C GLN A 234 21.68 -7.96 -29.72
N PRO A 235 22.51 -6.93 -29.43
CA PRO A 235 22.12 -5.54 -29.65
C PRO A 235 21.58 -5.32 -31.08
N GLY A 236 20.42 -4.70 -31.20
CA GLY A 236 19.67 -4.46 -32.43
C GLY A 236 18.60 -5.52 -32.77
N ASP A 237 18.66 -6.70 -32.15
CA ASP A 237 17.66 -7.74 -32.36
C ASP A 237 16.32 -7.38 -31.70
N GLU A 238 15.24 -8.03 -32.16
CA GLU A 238 13.99 -8.06 -31.40
C GLU A 238 14.23 -8.73 -30.05
N MET A 239 13.61 -8.17 -29.01
CA MET A 239 13.66 -8.78 -27.69
C MET A 239 13.07 -10.20 -27.71
N ALA A 240 13.74 -11.12 -27.02
CA ALA A 240 13.17 -12.44 -26.77
C ALA A 240 12.02 -12.29 -25.76
N ASP A 241 10.94 -13.04 -25.98
CA ASP A 241 9.72 -12.96 -25.17
C ASP A 241 9.35 -14.33 -24.60
N ALA A 242 8.64 -14.34 -23.47
CA ALA A 242 8.17 -15.55 -22.80
C ALA A 242 6.95 -15.26 -21.92
N ASP A 243 6.20 -16.32 -21.61
CA ASP A 243 5.14 -16.26 -20.60
C ASP A 243 5.78 -16.24 -19.20
N LEU A 244 5.70 -15.09 -18.54
CA LEU A 244 6.22 -14.82 -17.20
C LEU A 244 5.05 -14.66 -16.22
N LEU A 245 5.24 -15.05 -14.96
CA LEU A 245 4.19 -15.01 -13.94
C LEU A 245 4.44 -13.87 -12.96
N ASP A 246 3.43 -13.07 -12.64
CA ASP A 246 3.52 -12.10 -11.54
C ASP A 246 3.22 -12.74 -10.16
N THR A 247 3.28 -11.93 -9.11
CA THR A 247 3.02 -12.40 -7.74
C THR A 247 1.57 -12.83 -7.49
N LEU A 248 0.65 -12.51 -8.40
CA LEU A 248 -0.74 -12.96 -8.39
C LEU A 248 -0.97 -14.19 -9.29
N GLY A 249 0.08 -14.69 -9.96
CA GLY A 249 0.01 -15.82 -10.90
C GLY A 249 -0.56 -15.43 -12.28
N ARG A 250 -0.72 -14.14 -12.56
CA ARG A 250 -1.13 -13.67 -13.89
C ARG A 250 0.04 -13.82 -14.85
N VAL A 251 -0.27 -14.20 -16.08
CA VAL A 251 0.71 -14.31 -17.16
C VAL A 251 0.94 -12.94 -17.77
N HIS A 252 2.22 -12.61 -17.96
CA HIS A 252 2.71 -11.40 -18.61
C HIS A 252 3.75 -11.78 -19.66
N ARG A 253 3.86 -10.94 -20.68
CA ARG A 253 4.92 -10.98 -21.68
C ARG A 253 5.73 -9.70 -21.64
N LEU A 254 6.98 -9.74 -22.06
CA LEU A 254 7.78 -8.52 -22.19
C LEU A 254 7.16 -7.56 -23.21
N ALA A 255 6.48 -8.12 -24.24
CA ALA A 255 5.74 -7.34 -25.23
C ALA A 255 4.65 -6.45 -24.63
N ASP A 256 4.09 -6.81 -23.48
CA ASP A 256 3.02 -6.07 -22.81
C ASP A 256 3.51 -4.71 -22.26
N TYR A 257 4.83 -4.53 -22.13
CA TYR A 257 5.45 -3.34 -21.55
C TYR A 257 6.05 -2.38 -22.59
N LYS A 258 5.88 -2.64 -23.89
CA LYS A 258 6.36 -1.73 -24.95
C LYS A 258 5.78 -0.31 -24.79
N GLY A 259 6.50 0.68 -25.33
CA GLY A 259 6.17 2.10 -25.22
C GLY A 259 6.99 2.88 -24.19
N LYS A 260 7.72 2.17 -23.32
CA LYS A 260 8.78 2.72 -22.45
C LYS A 260 10.07 1.93 -22.66
N TYR A 261 11.21 2.49 -22.29
CA TYR A 261 12.43 1.70 -22.15
C TYR A 261 12.20 0.59 -21.12
N LEU A 262 12.74 -0.60 -21.35
CA LEU A 262 12.67 -1.70 -20.38
C LEU A 262 14.07 -1.98 -19.85
N LEU A 263 14.24 -1.98 -18.53
CA LEU A 263 15.42 -2.48 -17.88
C LEU A 263 15.10 -3.84 -17.25
N LEU A 264 15.49 -4.92 -17.93
CA LEU A 264 15.38 -6.26 -17.40
C LEU A 264 16.47 -6.48 -16.36
N ASP A 265 16.13 -7.08 -15.22
CA ASP A 265 17.03 -7.49 -14.16
C ASP A 265 16.85 -8.98 -13.87
N PHE A 266 17.76 -9.83 -14.34
CA PHE A 266 17.78 -11.24 -14.00
C PHE A 266 18.49 -11.45 -12.67
N TRP A 267 17.74 -11.91 -11.66
CA TRP A 267 18.21 -11.98 -10.27
C TRP A 267 17.75 -13.25 -9.54
N SER A 268 18.22 -13.44 -8.30
CA SER A 268 17.74 -14.48 -7.39
C SER A 268 17.89 -14.07 -5.91
N ILE A 269 17.01 -14.59 -5.04
CA ILE A 269 17.02 -14.40 -3.58
C ILE A 269 18.39 -14.73 -2.97
N GLY A 270 19.05 -15.79 -3.47
CA GLY A 270 20.34 -16.26 -2.95
C GLY A 270 21.54 -15.41 -3.37
N CYS A 271 21.37 -14.43 -4.26
CA CYS A 271 22.45 -13.66 -4.86
C CYS A 271 22.77 -12.40 -4.04
N GLY A 272 23.93 -12.37 -3.38
CA GLY A 272 24.43 -11.22 -2.62
C GLY A 272 24.49 -9.92 -3.44
N PRO A 273 25.20 -9.90 -4.59
CA PRO A 273 25.30 -8.72 -5.45
C PRO A 273 23.95 -8.23 -5.99
N CYS A 274 23.01 -9.13 -6.29
CA CYS A 274 21.66 -8.77 -6.74
C CYS A 274 20.92 -7.97 -5.67
N ARG A 275 21.00 -8.42 -4.40
CA ARG A 275 20.41 -7.69 -3.26
C ARG A 275 21.04 -6.31 -3.04
N MET A 276 22.33 -6.16 -3.33
CA MET A 276 23.01 -4.86 -3.27
C MET A 276 22.54 -3.88 -4.35
N ALA A 277 22.02 -4.39 -5.47
CA ALA A 277 21.52 -3.58 -6.59
C ALA A 277 20.10 -3.06 -6.38
N MET A 278 19.28 -3.78 -5.61
CA MET A 278 17.86 -3.45 -5.41
C MET A 278 17.60 -1.99 -4.99
N PRO A 279 18.36 -1.37 -4.06
CA PRO A 279 18.13 0.03 -3.70
C PRO A 279 18.37 1.02 -4.85
N GLU A 280 19.34 0.74 -5.73
CA GLU A 280 19.60 1.57 -6.91
C GLU A 280 18.56 1.33 -8.00
N MET A 281 18.18 0.06 -8.23
CA MET A 281 17.10 -0.29 -9.16
C MET A 281 15.77 0.39 -8.78
N ARG A 282 15.41 0.38 -7.49
CA ARG A 282 14.21 1.08 -6.99
C ARG A 282 14.28 2.57 -7.27
N ARG A 283 15.41 3.21 -6.93
CA ARG A 283 15.62 4.64 -7.19
C ARG A 283 15.51 4.98 -8.67
N MET A 284 16.13 4.19 -9.55
CA MET A 284 16.06 4.41 -11.00
C MET A 284 14.65 4.19 -11.53
N GLY A 285 13.93 3.19 -11.03
CA GLY A 285 12.52 2.96 -11.36
C GLY A 285 11.61 4.11 -10.91
N GLU A 286 11.89 4.75 -9.78
CA GLU A 286 11.18 5.94 -9.30
C GLU A 286 11.50 7.18 -10.14
N VAL A 287 12.78 7.47 -10.34
CA VAL A 287 13.27 8.67 -11.06
C VAL A 287 12.86 8.64 -12.53
N TYR A 288 13.00 7.48 -13.19
CA TYR A 288 12.70 7.32 -14.61
C TYR A 288 11.29 6.74 -14.86
N ARG A 289 10.38 6.75 -13.87
CA ARG A 289 9.08 6.04 -13.96
C ARG A 289 8.23 6.35 -15.19
N ASP A 290 8.35 7.55 -15.75
CA ASP A 290 7.55 8.00 -16.88
C ASP A 290 8.10 7.50 -18.22
N VAL A 291 9.36 7.09 -18.28
CA VAL A 291 10.08 6.71 -19.51
C VAL A 291 10.71 5.32 -19.45
N LEU A 292 10.91 4.75 -18.27
CA LEU A 292 11.56 3.47 -18.01
C LEU A 292 10.65 2.56 -17.16
N THR A 293 10.56 1.29 -17.56
CA THR A 293 9.96 0.22 -16.75
C THR A 293 11.06 -0.72 -16.32
N VAL A 294 11.26 -0.84 -15.00
CA VAL A 294 12.14 -1.86 -14.42
C VAL A 294 11.37 -3.18 -14.31
N ILE A 295 11.92 -4.24 -14.92
CA ILE A 295 11.36 -5.58 -14.93
C ILE A 295 12.34 -6.56 -14.29
N SER A 296 12.12 -6.89 -13.02
CA SER A 296 12.93 -7.86 -12.28
C SER A 296 12.40 -9.28 -12.53
N ILE A 297 13.24 -10.14 -13.09
CA ILE A 297 12.93 -11.52 -13.49
C ILE A 297 13.73 -12.50 -12.64
N THR A 298 13.04 -13.43 -11.97
CA THR A 298 13.67 -14.52 -11.23
C THR A 298 13.20 -15.90 -11.72
N GLN A 299 14.00 -16.92 -11.45
CA GLN A 299 13.63 -18.34 -11.59
C GLN A 299 13.47 -19.04 -10.22
N ASP A 300 13.51 -18.28 -9.11
CA ASP A 300 13.28 -18.80 -7.77
C ASP A 300 11.88 -19.43 -7.66
N ARG A 301 11.69 -20.36 -6.70
CA ARG A 301 10.38 -20.96 -6.42
C ARG A 301 9.33 -19.90 -6.13
N GLU A 302 8.13 -20.09 -6.67
CA GLU A 302 7.01 -19.17 -6.53
C GLU A 302 6.75 -18.75 -5.08
N THR A 303 6.69 -19.73 -4.16
CA THR A 303 6.45 -19.47 -2.73
C THR A 303 7.53 -18.61 -2.08
N SER A 304 8.80 -18.85 -2.42
CA SER A 304 9.95 -18.14 -1.84
C SER A 304 10.10 -16.75 -2.44
N TRP A 305 9.90 -16.64 -3.75
CA TRP A 305 9.92 -15.38 -4.47
C TRP A 305 8.80 -14.45 -4.03
N LYS A 306 7.55 -14.91 -3.96
CA LYS A 306 6.42 -14.09 -3.47
C LYS A 306 6.69 -13.59 -2.05
N LYS A 307 7.16 -14.48 -1.16
CA LYS A 307 7.51 -14.12 0.22
C LYS A 307 8.62 -13.07 0.27
N TYR A 308 9.75 -13.31 -0.38
CA TYR A 308 10.89 -12.41 -0.35
C TYR A 308 10.56 -11.06 -0.97
N SER A 309 9.82 -11.06 -2.08
CA SER A 309 9.36 -9.84 -2.75
C SER A 309 8.49 -8.98 -1.84
N ALA A 310 7.58 -9.60 -1.08
CA ALA A 310 6.77 -8.92 -0.09
C ALA A 310 7.61 -8.38 1.09
N GLU A 311 8.57 -9.16 1.59
CA GLU A 311 9.44 -8.75 2.71
C GLU A 311 10.37 -7.60 2.36
N GLN A 312 10.89 -7.56 1.13
CA GLN A 312 11.82 -6.51 0.69
C GLN A 312 11.11 -5.30 0.06
N GLY A 313 9.79 -5.37 -0.16
CA GLY A 313 9.06 -4.36 -0.90
C GLY A 313 9.64 -4.18 -2.30
N ILE A 314 9.79 -5.26 -3.08
CA ILE A 314 10.21 -5.15 -4.47
C ILE A 314 9.06 -4.49 -5.25
N GLU A 315 9.24 -3.22 -5.56
CA GLU A 315 8.32 -2.38 -6.32
C GLU A 315 8.66 -2.42 -7.82
N GLY A 316 7.70 -2.11 -8.69
CA GLY A 316 7.84 -2.24 -10.14
C GLY A 316 7.34 -3.59 -10.69
N VAL A 317 7.73 -3.93 -11.91
CA VAL A 317 7.31 -5.18 -12.57
C VAL A 317 8.21 -6.31 -12.07
N ASN A 318 7.65 -7.16 -11.21
CA ASN A 318 8.38 -8.28 -10.61
C ASN A 318 7.77 -9.57 -11.12
N LEU A 319 8.54 -10.33 -11.88
CA LEU A 319 8.09 -11.49 -12.62
C LEU A 319 8.94 -12.73 -12.32
N ARG A 320 8.30 -13.89 -12.40
CA ARG A 320 8.91 -15.20 -12.31
C ARG A 320 8.83 -15.88 -13.66
N ASP A 321 9.97 -16.34 -14.12
CA ASP A 321 10.07 -17.26 -15.24
C ASP A 321 9.81 -18.70 -14.72
N PRO A 322 8.69 -19.35 -15.11
CA PRO A 322 8.35 -20.67 -14.60
C PRO A 322 9.25 -21.77 -15.16
N GLU A 323 9.91 -21.55 -16.30
CA GLU A 323 10.72 -22.51 -17.03
C GLU A 323 12.17 -22.47 -16.50
N SER A 324 12.39 -23.08 -15.34
CA SER A 324 13.72 -23.13 -14.69
C SER A 324 14.80 -23.69 -15.63
N LEU A 325 15.92 -22.95 -15.79
CA LEU A 325 17.07 -23.31 -16.66
C LEU A 325 16.76 -23.46 -18.16
N THR A 326 15.53 -23.14 -18.58
CA THR A 326 15.03 -23.34 -19.95
C THR A 326 14.23 -22.15 -20.50
N GLY A 327 13.90 -21.19 -19.63
CA GLY A 327 13.14 -20.01 -19.97
C GLY A 327 13.99 -18.86 -20.49
N LEU A 328 13.50 -17.65 -20.24
CA LEU A 328 13.88 -16.43 -20.93
C LEU A 328 15.38 -16.11 -20.79
N SER A 329 15.99 -16.45 -19.65
CA SER A 329 17.41 -16.20 -19.37
C SER A 329 18.37 -16.86 -20.37
N VAL A 330 17.96 -17.97 -21.01
CA VAL A 330 18.79 -18.64 -22.02
C VAL A 330 18.85 -17.83 -23.32
N TYR A 331 17.73 -17.23 -23.73
CA TYR A 331 17.65 -16.41 -24.94
C TYR A 331 18.40 -15.09 -24.80
N TYR A 332 18.52 -14.56 -23.58
CA TYR A 332 19.38 -13.41 -23.28
C TYR A 332 20.83 -13.80 -22.94
N GLY A 333 21.18 -15.08 -22.99
CA GLY A 333 22.56 -15.53 -22.78
C GLY A 333 23.09 -15.27 -21.37
N VAL A 334 22.21 -15.27 -20.35
CA VAL A 334 22.56 -15.00 -18.96
C VAL A 334 23.50 -16.09 -18.44
N LYS A 335 24.74 -15.71 -18.12
CA LYS A 335 25.79 -16.61 -17.58
C LYS A 335 26.13 -16.35 -16.11
N GLY A 336 25.68 -15.24 -15.56
CA GLY A 336 25.86 -14.85 -14.17
C GLY A 336 24.81 -13.81 -13.79
N ILE A 337 24.53 -13.66 -12.50
CA ILE A 337 23.54 -12.71 -11.97
C ILE A 337 24.17 -11.78 -10.92
N PRO A 338 23.72 -10.51 -10.80
CA PRO A 338 22.65 -9.90 -11.59
C PRO A 338 23.06 -9.68 -13.04
N HIS A 339 22.10 -9.77 -13.96
CA HIS A 339 22.31 -9.50 -15.38
C HIS A 339 21.24 -8.54 -15.87
N TYR A 340 21.66 -7.50 -16.55
CA TYR A 340 20.78 -6.44 -16.99
C TYR A 340 20.69 -6.39 -18.50
N VAL A 341 19.50 -6.09 -19.02
CA VAL A 341 19.26 -5.87 -20.44
C VAL A 341 18.44 -4.60 -20.59
N LEU A 342 18.93 -3.65 -21.38
CA LEU A 342 18.19 -2.45 -21.71
C LEU A 342 17.53 -2.63 -23.10
N ILE A 343 16.24 -2.35 -23.18
CA ILE A 343 15.42 -2.52 -24.39
C ILE A 343 14.73 -1.18 -24.71
N SER A 344 14.66 -0.84 -26.00
CA SER A 344 14.00 0.38 -26.49
C SER A 344 12.47 0.31 -26.38
N PRO A 345 11.74 1.45 -26.45
CA PRO A 345 10.28 1.47 -26.48
C PRO A 345 9.64 0.59 -27.56
N GLU A 346 10.34 0.38 -28.68
CA GLU A 346 9.90 -0.45 -29.82
C GLU A 346 10.11 -1.95 -29.56
N GLY A 347 10.87 -2.33 -28.53
CA GLY A 347 11.21 -3.71 -28.20
C GLY A 347 12.53 -4.20 -28.80
N LYS A 348 13.46 -3.29 -29.13
CA LYS A 348 14.80 -3.66 -29.62
C LYS A 348 15.80 -3.74 -28.48
N VAL A 349 16.62 -4.78 -28.45
CA VAL A 349 17.70 -4.90 -27.46
C VAL A 349 18.74 -3.80 -27.73
N ILE A 350 18.99 -2.93 -26.75
CA ILE A 350 20.01 -1.87 -26.85
C ILE A 350 21.35 -2.40 -26.39
N THR A 351 21.40 -3.00 -25.20
CA THR A 351 22.63 -3.55 -24.62
C THR A 351 22.33 -4.52 -23.48
N SER A 352 23.36 -5.27 -23.03
CA SER A 352 23.31 -6.08 -21.82
C SER A 352 24.64 -6.07 -21.06
N TRP A 353 24.59 -6.26 -19.74
CA TRP A 353 25.79 -6.36 -18.89
C TRP A 353 25.56 -7.25 -17.67
N THR A 354 26.65 -7.79 -17.11
CA THR A 354 26.61 -8.70 -15.94
C THR A 354 27.35 -8.09 -14.76
N GLY A 355 26.81 -8.30 -13.56
CA GLY A 355 27.40 -7.84 -12.31
C GLY A 355 26.92 -6.45 -11.90
N TYR A 356 27.23 -6.09 -10.66
CA TYR A 356 26.80 -4.83 -10.06
C TYR A 356 27.92 -4.22 -9.21
N ALA A 357 28.03 -2.90 -9.29
CA ALA A 357 28.78 -2.05 -8.37
C ALA A 357 27.91 -0.81 -8.05
N PRO A 358 28.03 -0.20 -6.85
CA PRO A 358 27.24 0.97 -6.50
C PRO A 358 27.37 2.11 -7.55
N GLY A 359 26.24 2.63 -8.03
CA GLY A 359 26.15 3.71 -9.02
C GLY A 359 26.28 3.26 -10.48
N LEU A 360 26.45 1.95 -10.74
CA LEU A 360 26.67 1.44 -12.09
C LEU A 360 25.44 1.56 -12.99
N ILE A 361 24.24 1.35 -12.44
CA ILE A 361 23.00 1.35 -13.23
C ILE A 361 22.68 2.78 -13.66
N GLU A 362 22.75 3.73 -12.72
CA GLU A 362 22.55 5.16 -12.99
C GLU A 362 23.50 5.65 -14.08
N LYS A 363 24.80 5.37 -13.91
CA LYS A 363 25.82 5.70 -14.92
C LYS A 363 25.49 5.10 -16.29
N LYS A 364 25.00 3.85 -16.34
CA LYS A 364 24.63 3.19 -17.59
C LYS A 364 23.41 3.82 -18.25
N LEU A 365 22.40 4.22 -17.48
CA LEU A 365 21.23 4.90 -18.01
C LEU A 365 21.60 6.29 -18.57
N ASP A 366 22.45 7.04 -17.86
CA ASP A 366 22.94 8.34 -18.33
C ASP A 366 23.78 8.25 -19.61
N GLU A 367 24.62 7.22 -19.73
CA GLU A 367 25.45 6.96 -20.93
C GLU A 367 24.62 6.60 -22.18
N ILE A 368 23.45 5.97 -21.99
CA ILE A 368 22.74 5.27 -23.07
C ILE A 368 21.43 5.97 -23.46
N LEU A 369 20.72 6.59 -22.52
CA LEU A 369 19.45 7.27 -22.81
C LEU A 369 19.67 8.65 -23.46
N PRO A 370 18.88 9.01 -24.49
CA PRO A 370 19.04 10.27 -25.20
C PRO A 370 18.72 11.48 -24.30
N ASP A 371 19.33 12.63 -24.58
CA ASP A 371 19.16 13.85 -23.77
C ASP A 371 17.70 14.32 -23.66
N SER A 372 16.86 13.99 -24.66
CA SER A 372 15.43 14.32 -24.66
C SER A 372 14.64 13.69 -23.51
N VAL A 373 15.17 12.63 -22.89
CA VAL A 373 14.58 11.99 -21.70
C VAL A 373 14.76 12.84 -20.44
N GLY A 374 15.80 13.68 -20.41
CA GLY A 374 16.19 14.44 -19.24
C GLY A 374 17.12 13.70 -18.31
N ARG A 375 17.60 14.45 -17.33
CA ARG A 375 18.57 13.98 -16.34
C ARG A 375 17.99 14.09 -14.94
N PRO A 376 18.39 13.21 -14.01
CA PRO A 376 17.87 13.20 -12.65
C PRO A 376 18.05 14.54 -11.96
N PHE A 377 16.99 15.02 -11.32
CA PHE A 377 17.07 16.08 -10.32
C PHE A 377 16.60 15.57 -8.96
N VAL A 378 17.13 16.18 -7.91
CA VAL A 378 16.70 15.95 -6.52
C VAL A 378 16.56 17.29 -5.81
N ILE A 379 15.40 17.53 -5.22
CA ILE A 379 15.14 18.69 -4.36
C ILE A 379 14.96 18.18 -2.93
N GLU A 380 15.77 18.66 -2.00
CA GLU A 380 15.75 18.21 -0.60
C GLU A 380 15.57 19.38 0.36
N GLY A 381 14.57 19.27 1.22
CA GLY A 381 14.34 20.20 2.32
C GLY A 381 15.11 19.83 3.58
N ASN A 382 15.70 20.82 4.23
CA ASN A 382 16.25 20.74 5.58
C ASN A 382 15.72 21.94 6.38
N LEU A 383 14.63 21.71 7.09
CA LEU A 383 13.89 22.72 7.83
C LEU A 383 14.19 22.61 9.33
N GLN A 384 14.28 23.76 9.99
CA GLN A 384 14.31 23.90 11.44
C GLN A 384 12.98 24.53 11.90
N GLY A 385 12.51 24.25 13.11
CA GLY A 385 11.30 24.90 13.64
C GLY A 385 9.97 24.60 12.91
N VAL A 386 9.98 23.78 11.85
CA VAL A 386 8.78 23.34 11.11
C VAL A 386 8.36 21.95 11.57
N GLU A 387 7.13 21.83 12.04
CA GLU A 387 6.56 20.59 12.58
C GLU A 387 6.43 19.48 11.52
N ASP A 388 6.56 18.23 11.95
CA ASP A 388 6.33 17.06 11.09
C ASP A 388 4.85 16.89 10.75
N GLY A 389 4.57 16.15 9.68
CA GLY A 389 3.19 15.88 9.23
C GLY A 389 2.59 16.96 8.33
N LEU A 390 3.29 18.09 8.15
CA LEU A 390 2.89 19.17 7.26
C LEU A 390 3.14 18.81 5.79
N GLY A 391 2.15 19.04 4.94
CA GLY A 391 2.19 18.76 3.50
C GLY A 391 2.88 19.86 2.72
N ILE A 392 3.75 19.46 1.80
CA ILE A 392 4.42 20.36 0.85
C ILE A 392 4.22 19.85 -0.58
N GLY A 393 3.76 20.75 -1.45
CA GLY A 393 3.59 20.49 -2.88
C GLY A 393 4.76 21.06 -3.67
N LEU A 394 5.18 20.35 -4.72
CA LEU A 394 6.08 20.87 -5.75
C LEU A 394 5.27 21.12 -7.01
N GLY A 395 5.35 22.32 -7.55
CA GLY A 395 4.76 22.70 -8.83
C GLY A 395 5.80 23.23 -9.80
N ARG A 396 5.43 23.25 -11.07
CA ARG A 396 6.21 23.85 -12.16
C ARG A 396 5.46 25.05 -12.70
N VAL A 397 6.14 26.16 -13.01
CA VAL A 397 5.50 27.30 -13.66
C VAL A 397 5.32 27.00 -15.15
N GLU A 398 4.08 27.10 -15.63
CA GLU A 398 3.72 26.90 -17.04
C GLU A 398 2.69 27.95 -17.49
N PRO A 399 2.54 28.21 -18.81
CA PRO A 399 1.45 29.02 -19.32
C PRO A 399 0.08 28.50 -18.84
N GLY A 400 -0.68 29.33 -18.11
CA GLY A 400 -2.01 28.99 -17.61
C GLY A 400 -2.09 28.42 -16.18
N GLY A 401 -0.97 28.24 -15.48
CA GLY A 401 -0.96 27.93 -14.06
C GLY A 401 0.33 27.32 -13.51
N ILE A 402 0.23 26.77 -12.30
CA ILE A 402 1.33 26.07 -11.63
C ILE A 402 0.85 24.64 -11.35
N PRO A 403 0.88 23.74 -12.35
CA PRO A 403 0.54 22.35 -12.11
C PRO A 403 1.42 21.77 -11.02
N GLN A 404 0.79 21.12 -10.04
CA GLN A 404 1.50 20.38 -9.01
C GLN A 404 2.05 19.09 -9.62
N ILE A 405 3.38 18.95 -9.62
CA ILE A 405 4.11 17.80 -10.17
C ILE A 405 4.56 16.82 -9.07
N GLY A 406 4.44 17.20 -7.80
CA GLY A 406 4.75 16.33 -6.67
C GLY A 406 4.12 16.78 -5.35
N GLN A 407 4.02 15.86 -4.40
CA GLN A 407 3.68 16.17 -3.01
C GLN A 407 4.53 15.30 -2.07
N ASP A 408 4.96 15.87 -0.95
CA ASP A 408 5.59 15.14 0.14
C ASP A 408 5.07 15.68 1.49
N THR A 409 5.44 14.99 2.56
CA THR A 409 5.15 15.38 3.94
C THR A 409 6.46 15.55 4.69
N ILE A 410 6.58 16.64 5.43
CA ILE A 410 7.77 16.95 6.22
C ILE A 410 7.91 15.90 7.34
N ARG A 411 9.09 15.27 7.43
CA ARG A 411 9.44 14.24 8.42
C ARG A 411 10.86 14.47 8.94
N GLY A 412 11.04 14.66 10.23
CA GLY A 412 12.28 15.09 10.84
C GLY A 412 12.81 16.40 10.24
N GLY A 413 11.91 17.33 9.90
CA GLY A 413 12.28 18.58 9.20
C GLY A 413 12.73 18.38 7.75
N LYS A 414 12.50 17.21 7.13
CA LYS A 414 12.95 16.91 5.76
C LYS A 414 11.80 16.60 4.82
N PHE A 415 11.96 17.00 3.56
CA PHE A 415 11.12 16.59 2.44
C PHE A 415 12.00 16.30 1.22
N ARG A 416 11.50 15.54 0.25
CA ARG A 416 12.27 15.18 -0.94
C ARG A 416 11.40 15.07 -2.19
N PHE A 417 11.86 15.65 -3.29
CA PHE A 417 11.33 15.45 -4.62
C PHE A 417 12.43 14.97 -5.56
N SER A 418 12.07 14.16 -6.54
CA SER A 418 12.97 13.71 -7.60
C SER A 418 12.22 13.45 -8.88
N GLY A 419 12.91 13.57 -10.01
CA GLY A 419 12.37 13.32 -11.34
C GLY A 419 13.40 13.64 -12.41
N LEU A 420 12.94 13.99 -13.62
CA LEU A 420 13.78 14.33 -14.76
C LEU A 420 13.58 15.78 -15.19
N LEU A 421 14.68 16.47 -15.51
CA LEU A 421 14.67 17.81 -16.12
C LEU A 421 15.62 17.87 -17.32
N ASN A 422 15.25 18.66 -18.32
CA ASN A 422 16.05 18.91 -19.52
C ASN A 422 16.90 20.19 -19.43
N GLY A 423 16.81 20.93 -18.31
CA GLY A 423 17.49 22.20 -18.13
C GLY A 423 16.90 23.02 -16.97
N PRO A 424 17.33 24.28 -16.84
CA PRO A 424 16.80 25.22 -15.84
C PRO A 424 15.28 25.35 -15.97
N THR A 425 14.58 25.15 -14.87
CA THR A 425 13.11 25.15 -14.82
C THR A 425 12.64 25.93 -13.60
N HIS A 426 11.69 26.84 -13.81
CA HIS A 426 11.05 27.60 -12.75
C HIS A 426 10.08 26.70 -11.98
N MET A 427 10.42 26.42 -10.72
CA MET A 427 9.72 25.55 -9.78
C MET A 427 9.13 26.36 -8.64
N VAL A 428 8.07 25.80 -8.03
CA VAL A 428 7.34 26.42 -6.94
C VAL A 428 7.12 25.40 -5.84
N LEU A 429 7.61 25.66 -4.64
CA LEU A 429 7.21 24.90 -3.45
C LEU A 429 6.01 25.57 -2.81
N MET A 430 4.99 24.80 -2.44
CA MET A 430 3.72 25.29 -1.89
C MET A 430 3.39 24.59 -0.57
N GLY A 431 3.11 25.35 0.47
CA GLY A 431 2.63 24.84 1.75
C GLY A 431 1.11 24.97 1.88
N ASP A 432 0.44 24.03 2.54
CA ASP A 432 -1.01 24.08 2.76
C ASP A 432 -1.40 25.18 3.76
N PRO A 433 -2.10 26.25 3.36
CA PRO A 433 -2.50 27.31 4.28
C PRO A 433 -3.42 26.83 5.41
N ARG A 434 -4.14 25.71 5.25
CA ARG A 434 -4.95 25.10 6.32
C ARG A 434 -4.09 24.54 7.46
N GLN A 435 -2.83 24.25 7.18
CA GLN A 435 -1.86 23.71 8.14
C GLN A 435 -0.96 24.80 8.74
N GLY A 436 -1.32 26.07 8.56
CA GLY A 436 -0.64 27.22 9.17
C GLY A 436 0.51 27.79 8.35
N PHE A 437 0.71 27.36 7.10
CA PHE A 437 1.66 28.03 6.19
C PHE A 437 1.18 29.45 5.85
N SER A 438 2.08 30.42 6.01
CA SER A 438 1.83 31.82 5.67
C SER A 438 2.42 32.15 4.29
N PHE A 439 1.59 32.71 3.39
CA PHE A 439 1.96 33.15 2.02
C PHE A 439 2.60 32.04 1.18
N THR A 440 1.72 31.27 0.54
CA THR A 440 1.79 29.85 0.27
C THR A 440 2.73 29.39 -0.85
N ARG A 441 3.82 30.11 -1.15
CA ARG A 441 4.83 29.57 -2.08
C ARG A 441 6.25 30.15 -1.99
N LEU A 442 7.24 29.33 -2.34
CA LEU A 442 8.63 29.68 -2.65
C LEU A 442 8.88 29.46 -4.15
N ASP A 443 9.28 30.52 -4.85
CA ASP A 443 9.65 30.49 -6.27
C ASP A 443 11.18 30.32 -6.40
N PHE A 444 11.64 29.29 -7.14
CA PHE A 444 13.06 28.94 -7.31
C PHE A 444 13.31 28.24 -8.66
N TRP A 445 14.57 28.16 -9.08
CA TRP A 445 15.01 27.48 -10.28
C TRP A 445 15.71 26.16 -9.94
N ALA A 446 15.35 25.10 -10.66
CA ALA A 446 15.97 23.79 -10.54
C ALA A 446 16.35 23.25 -11.93
N GLY A 447 17.42 22.46 -11.98
CA GLY A 447 17.86 21.75 -13.17
C GLY A 447 18.35 20.35 -12.81
N PRO A 448 18.96 19.61 -13.74
CA PRO A 448 19.66 18.37 -13.43
C PRO A 448 20.61 18.54 -12.23
N GLY A 449 20.63 17.54 -11.33
CA GLY A 449 21.43 17.58 -10.11
C GLY A 449 20.63 17.93 -8.86
N ARG A 450 21.32 18.43 -7.82
CA ARG A 450 20.76 18.60 -6.48
C ARG A 450 20.43 20.07 -6.19
N THR A 451 19.24 20.30 -5.67
CA THR A 451 18.82 21.57 -5.07
C THR A 451 18.46 21.34 -3.61
N THR A 452 18.98 22.15 -2.71
CA THR A 452 18.66 22.10 -1.27
C THR A 452 17.82 23.29 -0.86
N VAL A 453 16.81 23.07 -0.04
CA VAL A 453 15.93 24.11 0.49
C VAL A 453 16.04 24.14 2.00
N ALA A 454 16.31 25.32 2.57
CA ALA A 454 16.42 25.54 4.01
C ALA A 454 15.43 26.60 4.47
N GLY A 455 14.86 26.42 5.66
CA GLY A 455 13.90 27.33 6.27
C GLY A 455 13.77 27.02 7.76
N ASP A 456 13.33 27.99 8.55
CA ASP A 456 13.26 27.91 10.01
C ASP A 456 11.85 28.17 10.59
N ASP A 457 10.87 28.46 9.72
CA ASP A 457 9.50 28.78 10.10
C ASP A 457 8.46 28.31 9.05
N LYS A 458 7.18 28.55 9.32
CA LYS A 458 6.06 28.26 8.40
C LYS A 458 5.84 29.35 7.33
N MET A 459 6.78 30.29 7.14
CA MET A 459 6.73 31.32 6.10
C MET A 459 7.50 30.85 4.87
N ILE A 460 6.94 29.92 4.09
CA ILE A 460 7.65 29.26 2.98
C ILE A 460 8.39 30.20 2.00
N ARG A 461 7.91 31.42 1.79
CA ARG A 461 8.56 32.44 0.93
C ARG A 461 9.89 32.98 1.49
N SER A 462 10.15 32.83 2.80
CA SER A 462 11.42 33.23 3.46
C SER A 462 12.51 32.16 3.31
N TRP A 463 12.13 30.95 2.92
CA TRP A 463 13.05 29.83 2.76
C TRP A 463 14.02 30.08 1.60
N ARG A 464 15.16 29.42 1.66
CA ARG A 464 16.26 29.60 0.72
C ARG A 464 16.53 28.32 -0.05
N ALA A 465 16.47 28.41 -1.37
CA ALA A 465 16.89 27.35 -2.27
C ALA A 465 18.33 27.60 -2.77
N GLU A 466 19.15 26.55 -2.76
CA GLU A 466 20.56 26.57 -3.18
C GLU A 466 20.86 25.41 -4.13
N SER A 467 21.61 25.69 -5.19
CA SER A 467 22.12 24.71 -6.15
C SER A 467 23.29 25.30 -6.94
N ASP A 468 23.99 24.47 -7.70
CA ASP A 468 25.06 24.91 -8.62
C ASP A 468 24.51 25.52 -9.92
N LEU A 469 23.18 25.71 -10.01
CA LEU A 469 22.50 26.27 -11.18
C LEU A 469 22.71 27.80 -11.25
N PRO A 470 23.23 28.35 -12.36
CA PRO A 470 23.41 29.79 -12.52
C PRO A 470 22.11 30.59 -12.34
N GLU A 471 21.00 30.07 -12.86
CA GLU A 471 19.68 30.69 -12.74
C GLU A 471 19.23 30.77 -11.28
N GLN A 472 19.47 29.74 -10.46
CA GLN A 472 19.12 29.81 -9.04
C GLN A 472 20.01 30.79 -8.28
N THR A 473 21.29 30.90 -8.66
CA THR A 473 22.20 31.91 -8.11
C THR A 473 21.70 33.32 -8.43
N GLU A 474 21.22 33.56 -9.65
CA GLU A 474 20.63 34.84 -10.04
C GLU A 474 19.31 35.10 -9.30
N GLN A 475 18.41 34.12 -9.18
CA GLN A 475 17.17 34.26 -8.41
C GLN A 475 17.44 34.63 -6.95
N ASN A 476 18.46 34.02 -6.34
CA ASN A 476 18.89 34.36 -4.98
C ASN A 476 19.36 35.81 -4.87
N ARG A 477 19.98 36.40 -5.92
CA ARG A 477 20.36 37.81 -5.93
C ARG A 477 19.15 38.75 -5.81
N TYR A 478 18.06 38.45 -6.52
CA TYR A 478 16.80 39.22 -6.38
C TYR A 478 16.17 39.00 -5.00
N ALA A 479 16.11 37.74 -4.54
CA ALA A 479 15.53 37.40 -3.24
C ALA A 479 16.29 38.05 -2.07
N ASP A 480 17.62 38.03 -2.10
CA ASP A 480 18.47 38.63 -1.08
C ASP A 480 18.31 40.15 -1.04
N ALA A 481 18.23 40.80 -2.21
CA ALA A 481 18.04 42.25 -2.31
C ALA A 481 16.65 42.72 -1.80
N CYS A 482 15.64 41.86 -1.89
CA CYS A 482 14.26 42.18 -1.49
C CYS A 482 13.87 41.59 -0.12
N ARG A 483 14.77 40.87 0.56
CA ARG A 483 14.49 40.02 1.73
C ARG A 483 13.72 40.75 2.83
N ASP A 484 14.25 41.87 3.31
CA ASP A 484 13.67 42.60 4.45
C ASP A 484 12.29 43.17 4.11
N ALA A 485 12.15 43.71 2.90
CA ALA A 485 10.89 44.27 2.42
C ALA A 485 9.81 43.20 2.26
N VAL A 486 10.16 42.06 1.66
CA VAL A 486 9.26 40.91 1.49
C VAL A 486 8.86 40.31 2.84
N HIS A 487 9.82 40.16 3.77
CA HIS A 487 9.53 39.67 5.11
C HIS A 487 8.55 40.59 5.85
N ARG A 488 8.74 41.91 5.82
CA ARG A 488 7.79 42.85 6.44
C ARG A 488 6.43 42.84 5.74
N GLN A 489 6.39 42.74 4.41
CA GLN A 489 5.13 42.58 3.67
C GLN A 489 4.31 41.37 4.16
N GLN A 490 4.98 40.25 4.41
CA GLN A 490 4.32 39.05 4.93
C GLN A 490 3.74 39.30 6.32
N GLN A 491 4.49 39.95 7.22
CA GLN A 491 4.00 40.31 8.55
C GLN A 491 2.77 41.22 8.47
N CYS A 492 2.79 42.27 7.65
CA CYS A 492 1.64 43.15 7.45
C CYS A 492 0.39 42.34 7.05
N MET A 493 0.55 41.37 6.16
CA MET A 493 -0.58 40.56 5.70
C MET A 493 -1.06 39.52 6.72
N ILE A 494 -0.19 39.01 7.59
CA ILE A 494 -0.59 38.19 8.75
C ILE A 494 -1.43 39.03 9.71
N GLU A 495 -0.95 40.23 10.07
CA GLU A 495 -1.61 41.15 10.98
C GLU A 495 -2.99 41.59 10.42
N ILE A 496 -3.08 41.91 9.12
CA ILE A 496 -4.34 42.23 8.44
C ILE A 496 -5.35 41.07 8.54
N ARG A 497 -4.92 39.81 8.35
CA ARG A 497 -5.81 38.66 8.46
C ARG A 497 -6.29 38.42 9.89
N GLN A 498 -5.42 38.63 10.87
CA GLN A 498 -5.77 38.50 12.30
C GLN A 498 -6.78 39.55 12.76
N ALA A 499 -6.73 40.76 12.21
CA ALA A 499 -7.68 41.83 12.48
C ALA A 499 -9.12 41.55 11.96
N GLY A 500 -9.31 40.49 11.15
CA GLY A 500 -10.61 40.11 10.60
C GLY A 500 -11.03 40.93 9.38
N ARG A 501 -12.29 40.77 8.92
CA ARG A 501 -12.80 41.40 7.68
C ARG A 501 -13.25 42.86 7.83
N VAL A 502 -13.06 43.47 9.01
CA VAL A 502 -13.55 44.82 9.29
C VAL A 502 -12.42 45.81 9.00
N GLN A 503 -12.70 46.79 8.15
CA GLN A 503 -11.76 47.86 7.86
C GLN A 503 -11.65 48.79 9.08
N THR A 504 -10.43 48.94 9.59
CA THR A 504 -10.07 49.78 10.74
C THR A 504 -8.89 50.69 10.38
N PRO A 505 -8.67 51.80 11.11
CA PRO A 505 -7.48 52.64 10.91
C PRO A 505 -6.15 51.88 11.01
N GLN A 506 -6.10 50.82 11.83
CA GLN A 506 -4.94 49.94 11.94
C GLN A 506 -4.72 49.11 10.67
N THR A 507 -5.78 48.47 10.14
CA THR A 507 -5.67 47.71 8.87
C THR A 507 -5.36 48.61 7.68
N ASP A 508 -5.86 49.85 7.67
CA ASP A 508 -5.54 50.83 6.62
C ASP A 508 -4.05 51.23 6.65
N SER A 509 -3.48 51.42 7.86
CA SER A 509 -2.04 51.66 8.02
C SER A 509 -1.20 50.48 7.55
N LEU A 510 -1.63 49.25 7.83
CA LEU A 510 -0.93 48.04 7.38
C LEU A 510 -0.98 47.86 5.86
N TRP A 511 -2.11 48.19 5.22
CA TRP A 511 -2.22 48.21 3.77
C TRP A 511 -1.33 49.29 3.14
N ALA A 512 -1.27 50.48 3.74
CA ALA A 512 -0.40 51.56 3.26
C ALA A 512 1.09 51.18 3.37
N GLU A 513 1.49 50.54 4.48
CA GLU A 513 2.84 50.00 4.67
C GLU A 513 3.16 48.92 3.64
N TYR A 514 2.26 47.95 3.46
CA TYR A 514 2.39 46.88 2.45
C TYR A 514 2.62 47.44 1.03
N GLN A 515 1.83 48.45 0.64
CA GLN A 515 1.97 49.11 -0.66
C GLN A 515 3.29 49.90 -0.79
N ALA A 516 3.77 50.53 0.29
CA ALA A 516 5.06 51.20 0.29
C ALA A 516 6.22 50.21 0.12
N LEU A 517 6.15 49.07 0.82
CA LEU A 517 7.11 47.98 0.67
C LEU A 517 7.06 47.36 -0.73
N GLN A 518 5.88 47.25 -1.36
CA GLN A 518 5.78 46.76 -2.74
C GLN A 518 6.51 47.68 -3.71
N ARG A 519 6.34 49.00 -3.57
CA ARG A 519 7.06 49.98 -4.39
C ARG A 519 8.58 49.90 -4.19
N LEU A 520 9.04 49.58 -2.98
CA LEU A 520 10.45 49.35 -2.70
C LEU A 520 10.96 48.09 -3.40
N VAL A 521 10.24 46.97 -3.31
CA VAL A 521 10.56 45.73 -4.03
C VAL A 521 10.65 45.97 -5.54
N ASP A 522 9.64 46.63 -6.13
CA ASP A 522 9.63 46.95 -7.56
C ASP A 522 10.83 47.82 -7.94
N SER A 523 11.19 48.81 -7.10
CA SER A 523 12.36 49.68 -7.35
C SER A 523 13.68 48.91 -7.36
N VAL A 524 13.83 47.93 -6.47
CA VAL A 524 15.05 47.11 -6.35
C VAL A 524 15.14 46.14 -7.52
N GLU A 525 14.05 45.47 -7.88
CA GLU A 525 14.02 44.55 -9.02
C GLU A 525 14.30 45.30 -10.33
N ILE A 526 13.71 46.49 -10.54
CA ILE A 526 13.99 47.35 -11.70
C ILE A 526 15.48 47.75 -11.75
N ALA A 527 16.05 48.17 -10.62
CA ALA A 527 17.46 48.53 -10.56
C ALA A 527 18.38 47.36 -10.95
N ILE A 528 18.04 46.12 -10.53
CA ILE A 528 18.80 44.92 -10.91
C ILE A 528 18.60 44.60 -12.40
N LEU A 529 17.38 44.68 -12.93
CA LEU A 529 17.08 44.43 -14.34
C LEU A 529 17.88 45.37 -15.26
N GLN A 530 18.04 46.63 -14.86
CA GLN A 530 18.84 47.65 -15.57
C GLN A 530 20.35 47.37 -15.54
N THR A 531 20.85 46.44 -14.70
CA THR A 531 22.27 46.07 -14.69
C THR A 531 22.69 45.09 -15.77
N LEU A 532 21.75 44.59 -16.59
CA LEU A 532 22.07 43.70 -17.70
C LEU A 532 22.95 44.44 -18.72
N PRO A 533 24.19 43.98 -18.97
CA PRO A 533 25.09 44.66 -19.92
C PRO A 533 24.56 44.56 -21.35
N GLU A 534 24.82 45.60 -22.14
CA GLU A 534 24.46 45.65 -23.56
C GLU A 534 25.09 44.47 -24.32
N GLY A 535 24.29 43.76 -25.11
CA GLY A 535 24.73 42.59 -25.90
C GLY A 535 24.79 41.25 -25.14
N VAL A 536 24.50 41.22 -23.83
CA VAL A 536 24.36 39.96 -23.07
C VAL A 536 22.95 39.40 -23.25
N THR A 537 22.84 38.11 -23.52
CA THR A 537 21.55 37.41 -23.57
C THR A 537 20.98 37.34 -22.15
N PRO A 538 19.75 37.85 -21.90
CA PRO A 538 19.10 37.71 -20.61
C PRO A 538 18.92 36.24 -20.25
N SER A 539 19.11 35.92 -18.96
CA SER A 539 18.79 34.59 -18.44
C SER A 539 17.28 34.38 -18.38
N ALA A 540 16.86 33.14 -18.13
CA ALA A 540 15.47 32.82 -17.91
C ALA A 540 14.89 33.52 -16.66
N VAL A 541 15.72 33.75 -15.63
CA VAL A 541 15.34 34.51 -14.43
C VAL A 541 15.10 35.98 -14.75
N TRP A 542 15.98 36.59 -15.55
CA TRP A 542 15.83 37.97 -15.97
C TRP A 542 14.53 38.17 -16.76
N MET A 543 14.22 37.25 -17.69
CA MET A 543 12.97 37.27 -18.46
C MET A 543 11.73 37.13 -17.55
N ASP A 544 11.77 36.23 -16.57
CA ASP A 544 10.70 36.04 -15.58
C ASP A 544 10.46 37.31 -14.72
N LYS A 545 11.54 37.97 -14.31
CA LYS A 545 11.46 39.24 -13.56
C LYS A 545 10.93 40.38 -14.41
N LEU A 546 11.37 40.52 -15.67
CA LEU A 546 10.79 41.50 -16.59
C LEU A 546 9.29 41.25 -16.82
N SER A 547 8.91 39.97 -16.96
CA SER A 547 7.52 39.52 -17.06
C SER A 547 6.68 39.95 -15.86
N THR A 548 7.19 39.80 -14.64
CA THR A 548 6.54 40.29 -13.42
C THR A 548 6.32 41.81 -13.46
N GLN A 549 7.35 42.58 -13.83
CA GLN A 549 7.25 44.04 -13.87
C GLN A 549 6.32 44.54 -15.00
N ALA A 550 6.25 43.84 -16.12
CA ALA A 550 5.27 44.10 -17.17
C ALA A 550 3.82 43.86 -16.71
N SER A 551 3.59 42.86 -15.84
CA SER A 551 2.27 42.65 -15.22
C SER A 551 1.91 43.83 -14.31
N ASN A 552 2.85 44.30 -13.49
CA ASN A 552 2.63 45.46 -12.62
C ASN A 552 2.29 46.71 -13.45
N ALA A 553 3.02 46.95 -14.54
CA ALA A 553 2.76 48.04 -15.47
C ALA A 553 1.38 47.99 -16.14
N ARG A 554 0.81 46.79 -16.32
CA ARG A 554 -0.54 46.61 -16.87
C ARG A 554 -1.64 46.89 -15.85
N TYR A 555 -1.49 46.39 -14.62
CA TYR A 555 -2.60 46.32 -13.66
C TYR A 555 -2.55 47.36 -12.54
N ALA A 556 -1.37 47.86 -12.16
CA ALA A 556 -1.27 48.88 -11.14
C ALA A 556 -1.56 50.26 -11.74
N LYS A 557 -2.60 50.91 -11.22
CA LYS A 557 -2.93 52.29 -11.57
C LYS A 557 -1.75 53.20 -11.19
N ASP A 558 -1.23 53.94 -12.16
CA ASP A 558 -0.09 54.86 -12.00
C ASP A 558 1.23 54.18 -11.58
N TYR A 559 1.54 53.00 -12.14
CA TYR A 559 2.81 52.30 -11.91
C TYR A 559 4.03 53.13 -12.38
N PRO A 560 4.94 53.53 -11.47
CA PRO A 560 5.94 54.57 -11.77
C PRO A 560 7.07 54.11 -12.70
N TYR A 561 7.29 52.80 -12.84
CA TYR A 561 8.36 52.24 -13.67
C TYR A 561 7.88 51.78 -15.05
N ARG A 562 6.65 52.12 -15.45
CA ARG A 562 6.07 51.65 -16.71
C ARG A 562 6.97 51.93 -17.92
N ASP A 563 7.51 53.14 -18.03
CA ASP A 563 8.35 53.54 -19.16
C ASP A 563 9.67 52.78 -19.16
N VAL A 564 10.28 52.58 -17.99
CA VAL A 564 11.51 51.78 -17.83
C VAL A 564 11.29 50.33 -18.26
N VAL A 565 10.17 49.72 -17.88
CA VAL A 565 9.84 48.34 -18.29
C VAL A 565 9.66 48.25 -19.81
N VAL A 566 9.05 49.26 -20.43
CA VAL A 566 8.95 49.36 -21.89
C VAL A 566 10.32 49.45 -22.53
N GLU A 567 11.20 50.32 -22.03
CA GLU A 567 12.57 50.45 -22.54
C GLU A 567 13.36 49.14 -22.44
N LEU A 568 13.28 48.45 -21.30
CA LEU A 568 13.92 47.15 -21.09
C LEU A 568 13.41 46.08 -22.06
N TYR A 569 12.10 46.07 -22.34
CA TYR A 569 11.52 45.19 -23.34
C TYR A 569 11.97 45.56 -24.76
N GLU A 570 11.99 46.85 -25.10
CA GLU A 570 12.38 47.29 -26.43
C GLU A 570 13.85 47.01 -26.76
N ALA A 571 14.71 46.95 -25.74
CA ALA A 571 16.12 46.57 -25.85
C ALA A 571 16.34 45.08 -26.14
N LEU A 572 15.32 44.22 -26.01
CA LEU A 572 15.42 42.80 -26.37
C LEU A 572 15.58 42.62 -27.88
N SER A 573 16.37 41.61 -28.28
CA SER A 573 16.49 41.19 -29.69
C SER A 573 15.18 40.62 -30.23
N ASP A 574 15.02 40.60 -31.56
CA ASP A 574 13.84 40.03 -32.22
C ASP A 574 13.60 38.56 -31.82
N SER A 575 14.68 37.77 -31.65
CA SER A 575 14.57 36.38 -31.20
C SER A 575 14.06 36.25 -29.76
N GLN A 576 14.37 37.22 -28.89
CA GLN A 576 13.90 37.24 -27.50
C GLN A 576 12.46 37.74 -27.43
N LYS A 577 12.11 38.80 -28.17
CA LYS A 577 10.73 39.28 -28.29
C LYS A 577 9.81 38.22 -28.92
N GLY A 578 10.35 37.38 -29.81
CA GLY A 578 9.65 36.26 -30.43
C GLY A 578 9.64 34.96 -29.62
N SER A 579 10.29 34.90 -28.44
CA SER A 579 10.14 33.75 -27.54
C SER A 579 8.74 33.75 -26.90
N PRO A 580 8.24 32.62 -26.38
CA PRO A 580 6.97 32.57 -25.66
C PRO A 580 6.86 33.64 -24.56
N GLU A 581 7.90 33.79 -23.75
CA GLU A 581 7.96 34.77 -22.66
C GLU A 581 8.02 36.21 -23.20
N GLY A 582 8.77 36.45 -24.28
CA GLY A 582 8.85 37.77 -24.92
C GLY A 582 7.51 38.22 -25.52
N ILE A 583 6.74 37.29 -26.09
CA ILE A 583 5.39 37.57 -26.60
C ILE A 583 4.48 37.95 -25.43
N GLU A 584 4.52 37.22 -24.33
CA GLU A 584 3.70 37.50 -23.13
C GLU A 584 4.01 38.88 -22.52
N ILE A 585 5.29 39.23 -22.41
CA ILE A 585 5.72 40.56 -21.93
C ILE A 585 5.16 41.66 -22.83
N GLY A 586 5.31 41.51 -24.16
CA GLY A 586 4.78 42.46 -25.14
C GLY A 586 3.27 42.64 -25.01
N HIS A 587 2.53 41.54 -24.81
CA HIS A 587 1.08 41.57 -24.61
C HIS A 587 0.65 42.37 -23.36
N ARG A 588 1.45 42.32 -22.28
CA ARG A 588 1.16 43.06 -21.06
C ARG A 588 1.41 44.56 -21.22
N LEU A 589 2.47 44.92 -21.96
CA LEU A 589 2.85 46.30 -22.18
C LEU A 589 1.99 47.00 -23.26
N TYR A 590 1.46 46.24 -24.21
CA TYR A 590 0.69 46.75 -25.35
C TYR A 590 -0.66 46.03 -25.53
N PRO A 591 -1.60 46.11 -24.56
CA PRO A 591 -2.88 45.42 -24.65
C PRO A 591 -3.77 45.99 -25.78
N ARG A 592 -4.47 45.11 -26.49
CA ARG A 592 -5.37 45.47 -27.59
C ARG A 592 -6.80 45.62 -27.08
N SER A 593 -7.37 46.83 -27.09
CA SER A 593 -8.74 47.08 -26.61
C SER A 593 -9.76 46.97 -27.74
N LEU A 594 -10.59 45.91 -27.74
CA LEU A 594 -11.75 45.77 -28.62
C LEU A 594 -12.93 46.60 -28.12
N LYS A 595 -13.62 47.29 -29.04
CA LYS A 595 -14.80 48.11 -28.75
C LYS A 595 -16.04 47.56 -29.45
N PRO A 596 -17.24 47.79 -28.91
CA PRO A 596 -18.48 47.51 -29.62
C PRO A 596 -18.46 48.16 -31.02
N GLY A 597 -18.72 47.35 -32.06
CA GLY A 597 -18.65 47.73 -33.47
C GLY A 597 -17.43 47.19 -34.22
N ASP A 598 -16.37 46.78 -33.52
CA ASP A 598 -15.20 46.15 -34.13
C ASP A 598 -15.53 44.76 -34.69
N MET A 599 -14.81 44.34 -35.74
CA MET A 599 -14.93 42.99 -36.27
C MET A 599 -14.43 41.99 -35.23
N ALA A 600 -15.26 41.01 -34.90
CA ALA A 600 -14.92 40.02 -33.89
C ALA A 600 -13.82 39.10 -34.43
N PRO A 601 -12.65 38.99 -33.75
CA PRO A 601 -11.54 38.15 -34.18
C PRO A 601 -11.96 36.70 -34.42
N ASP A 602 -11.34 36.08 -35.43
CA ASP A 602 -11.54 34.66 -35.74
C ASP A 602 -10.32 33.86 -35.27
N GLY A 603 -10.51 32.57 -34.99
CA GLY A 603 -9.44 31.70 -34.49
C GLY A 603 -9.70 30.23 -34.79
N VAL A 604 -8.63 29.43 -34.70
CA VAL A 604 -8.68 27.98 -34.87
C VAL A 604 -8.83 27.34 -33.49
N LEU A 605 -9.90 26.56 -33.31
CA LEU A 605 -10.27 25.87 -32.08
C LEU A 605 -10.33 24.37 -32.32
N ALA A 606 -10.37 23.57 -31.25
CA ALA A 606 -10.58 22.13 -31.31
C ALA A 606 -11.99 21.77 -30.85
N ASP A 607 -12.68 20.91 -31.60
CA ASP A 607 -13.96 20.35 -31.18
C ASP A 607 -13.78 19.24 -30.11
N PRO A 608 -14.87 18.68 -29.53
CA PRO A 608 -14.78 17.60 -28.56
C PRO A 608 -14.08 16.32 -29.05
N SER A 609 -13.93 16.14 -30.37
CA SER A 609 -13.19 15.04 -31.01
C SER A 609 -11.69 15.35 -31.17
N GLY A 610 -11.27 16.59 -30.91
CA GLY A 610 -9.92 17.10 -31.10
C GLY A 610 -9.64 17.61 -32.52
N LYS A 611 -10.68 17.72 -33.35
CA LYS A 611 -10.56 18.19 -34.73
C LYS A 611 -10.53 19.71 -34.76
N SER A 612 -9.59 20.28 -35.53
CA SER A 612 -9.51 21.72 -35.74
C SER A 612 -10.72 22.25 -36.52
N CYS A 613 -11.29 23.35 -36.04
CA CYS A 613 -12.41 24.09 -36.63
C CYS A 613 -12.16 25.60 -36.47
N ARG A 614 -12.75 26.46 -37.31
CA ARG A 614 -12.65 27.92 -37.13
C ARG A 614 -13.86 28.43 -36.37
N LEU A 615 -13.68 29.45 -35.54
CA LEU A 615 -14.79 30.08 -34.82
C LEU A 615 -15.86 30.61 -35.79
N ALA A 616 -15.44 31.18 -36.92
CA ALA A 616 -16.33 31.65 -37.97
C ALA A 616 -17.27 30.56 -38.53
N ASP A 617 -16.88 29.28 -38.48
CA ASP A 617 -17.69 28.15 -38.98
C ASP A 617 -18.98 27.95 -38.18
N PHE A 618 -19.04 28.48 -36.96
CA PHE A 618 -20.20 28.37 -36.07
C PHE A 618 -21.12 29.60 -36.15
N ARG A 619 -20.79 30.61 -36.98
CA ARG A 619 -21.65 31.79 -37.19
C ARG A 619 -22.85 31.42 -38.03
N THR A 620 -24.02 31.88 -37.62
CA THR A 620 -25.26 31.76 -38.39
C THR A 620 -25.64 33.14 -38.94
N PRO A 621 -25.94 33.27 -40.25
CA PRO A 621 -26.15 34.57 -40.91
C PRO A 621 -27.24 35.47 -40.31
N ASP A 622 -28.19 34.89 -39.57
CA ASP A 622 -29.36 35.58 -39.01
C ASP A 622 -29.44 35.52 -37.48
N LYS A 623 -28.42 34.98 -36.78
CA LYS A 623 -28.40 34.93 -35.31
C LYS A 623 -27.18 35.62 -34.74
N TYR A 624 -27.34 36.14 -33.53
CA TYR A 624 -26.23 36.54 -32.69
C TYR A 624 -25.44 35.30 -32.25
N MET A 625 -24.15 35.46 -32.00
CA MET A 625 -23.30 34.45 -31.38
C MET A 625 -22.86 34.94 -30.00
N LEU A 626 -23.10 34.15 -28.96
CA LEU A 626 -22.56 34.39 -27.62
C LEU A 626 -21.37 33.46 -27.40
N LEU A 627 -20.18 34.04 -27.29
CA LEU A 627 -19.00 33.32 -26.83
C LEU A 627 -19.01 33.25 -25.31
N ASP A 628 -18.75 32.08 -24.76
CA ASP A 628 -18.59 31.82 -23.33
C ASP A 628 -17.20 31.25 -23.06
N PHE A 629 -16.27 32.09 -22.59
CA PHE A 629 -14.93 31.66 -22.22
C PHE A 629 -14.94 31.11 -20.79
N TRP A 630 -14.59 29.82 -20.61
CA TRP A 630 -14.74 29.13 -19.32
C TRP A 630 -13.60 28.15 -19.01
N ARG A 631 -13.52 27.68 -17.74
CA ARG A 631 -12.53 26.70 -17.24
C ARG A 631 -13.12 25.71 -16.24
N VAL A 632 -12.51 24.54 -16.10
CA VAL A 632 -12.85 23.47 -15.12
C VAL A 632 -12.63 23.91 -13.67
N ALA A 633 -11.63 24.75 -13.41
CA ALA A 633 -11.34 25.25 -12.06
C ALA A 633 -12.09 26.57 -11.75
N CYS A 634 -13.13 26.91 -12.50
CA CYS A 634 -13.84 28.18 -12.38
C CYS A 634 -15.23 27.98 -11.75
N ALA A 635 -15.33 28.09 -10.43
CA ALA A 635 -16.61 27.96 -9.73
C ALA A 635 -17.73 28.88 -10.26
N PRO A 636 -17.47 30.16 -10.61
CA PRO A 636 -18.48 31.01 -11.24
C PRO A 636 -18.94 30.52 -12.62
N CYS A 637 -18.07 29.89 -13.41
CA CYS A 637 -18.40 29.32 -14.71
C CYS A 637 -19.38 28.15 -14.57
N HIS A 638 -19.16 27.25 -13.61
CA HIS A 638 -20.11 26.16 -13.35
C HIS A 638 -21.46 26.67 -12.84
N LYS A 639 -21.44 27.72 -12.01
CA LYS A 639 -22.65 28.33 -11.48
C LYS A 639 -23.47 29.07 -12.54
N SER A 640 -22.89 29.45 -13.68
CA SER A 640 -23.62 30.09 -14.78
C SER A 640 -24.35 29.09 -15.67
N VAL A 641 -23.97 27.80 -15.66
CA VAL A 641 -24.53 26.78 -16.56
C VAL A 641 -26.06 26.66 -16.47
N PRO A 642 -26.70 26.63 -15.27
CA PRO A 642 -28.17 26.59 -15.19
C PRO A 642 -28.83 27.80 -15.86
N GLU A 643 -28.31 29.00 -15.62
CA GLU A 643 -28.84 30.24 -16.20
C GLU A 643 -28.56 30.31 -17.71
N MET A 644 -27.42 29.79 -18.17
CA MET A 644 -27.09 29.68 -19.59
C MET A 644 -28.03 28.72 -20.33
N LYS A 645 -28.48 27.62 -19.71
CA LYS A 645 -29.51 26.74 -20.30
C LYS A 645 -30.80 27.49 -20.57
N GLU A 646 -31.20 28.34 -19.63
CA GLU A 646 -32.38 29.18 -19.77
C GLU A 646 -32.20 30.22 -20.89
N VAL A 647 -31.01 30.85 -21.00
CA VAL A 647 -30.68 31.76 -22.12
C VAL A 647 -30.72 31.04 -23.46
N VAL A 648 -30.15 29.84 -23.55
CA VAL A 648 -30.13 29.03 -24.78
C VAL A 648 -31.54 28.69 -25.22
N GLU A 649 -32.44 28.32 -24.30
CA GLU A 649 -33.83 28.00 -24.63
C GLU A 649 -34.63 29.25 -25.01
N GLU A 650 -34.53 30.33 -24.23
CA GLU A 650 -35.28 31.58 -24.43
C GLU A 650 -34.90 32.27 -25.76
N TYR A 651 -33.61 32.29 -26.10
CA TYR A 651 -33.10 32.97 -27.30
C TYR A 651 -32.76 32.02 -28.44
N ARG A 652 -33.22 30.76 -28.42
CA ARG A 652 -32.86 29.71 -29.40
C ARG A 652 -32.99 30.11 -30.88
N ASP A 653 -33.96 30.97 -31.20
CA ASP A 653 -34.23 31.41 -32.57
C ASP A 653 -33.33 32.58 -33.00
N ARG A 654 -32.72 33.29 -32.05
CA ARG A 654 -31.95 34.52 -32.26
C ARG A 654 -30.49 34.44 -31.81
N LEU A 655 -30.10 33.37 -31.13
CA LEU A 655 -28.79 33.20 -30.49
C LEU A 655 -28.19 31.82 -30.76
N THR A 656 -26.90 31.79 -31.07
CA THR A 656 -26.04 30.60 -31.05
C THR A 656 -25.03 30.75 -29.92
N VAL A 657 -24.92 29.77 -29.03
CA VAL A 657 -23.92 29.81 -27.94
C VAL A 657 -22.73 28.91 -28.31
N VAL A 658 -21.53 29.46 -28.19
CA VAL A 658 -20.26 28.73 -28.37
C VAL A 658 -19.43 28.91 -27.10
N ALA A 659 -19.35 27.84 -26.32
CA ALA A 659 -18.43 27.79 -25.18
C ALA A 659 -17.02 27.48 -25.68
N VAL A 660 -16.03 28.19 -25.15
CA VAL A 660 -14.61 28.02 -25.43
C VAL A 660 -13.90 27.71 -24.11
N ASN A 661 -13.56 26.44 -23.91
CA ASN A 661 -12.79 25.97 -22.77
C ASN A 661 -11.30 26.34 -22.95
N LEU A 662 -10.68 26.84 -21.88
CA LEU A 662 -9.30 27.31 -21.88
C LEU A 662 -8.32 26.37 -21.16
N ASP A 663 -8.73 25.14 -20.83
CA ASP A 663 -7.89 24.16 -20.14
C ASP A 663 -7.22 23.20 -21.14
N GLY A 664 -5.97 22.82 -20.86
CA GLY A 664 -5.19 21.96 -21.78
C GLY A 664 -5.53 20.46 -21.71
N ILE A 665 -6.18 19.98 -20.64
CA ILE A 665 -6.44 18.55 -20.44
C ILE A 665 -7.84 18.18 -20.93
N ARG A 666 -7.90 17.61 -22.14
CA ARG A 666 -9.14 17.28 -22.84
C ARG A 666 -10.15 16.48 -22.02
N ASP A 667 -9.70 15.39 -21.40
CA ASP A 667 -10.58 14.51 -20.62
C ASP A 667 -11.20 15.21 -19.41
N GLN A 668 -10.52 16.19 -18.83
CA GLN A 668 -11.01 16.89 -17.64
C GLN A 668 -12.15 17.84 -17.99
N TRP A 669 -11.99 18.65 -19.03
CA TRP A 669 -13.04 19.60 -19.41
C TRP A 669 -14.24 18.90 -20.07
N LEU A 670 -14.03 17.78 -20.77
CA LEU A 670 -15.13 16.95 -21.27
C LEU A 670 -15.95 16.33 -20.13
N LYS A 671 -15.29 15.81 -19.08
CA LYS A 671 -15.99 15.30 -17.89
C LYS A 671 -16.74 16.40 -17.15
N ALA A 672 -16.15 17.58 -17.01
CA ALA A 672 -16.80 18.73 -16.39
C ALA A 672 -18.04 19.19 -17.20
N ALA A 673 -17.89 19.34 -18.52
CA ALA A 673 -18.98 19.71 -19.40
C ALA A 673 -20.14 18.69 -19.37
N ALA A 674 -19.83 17.39 -19.35
CA ALA A 674 -20.82 16.33 -19.22
C ALA A 674 -21.53 16.37 -17.86
N LYS A 675 -20.79 16.61 -16.77
CA LYS A 675 -21.33 16.73 -15.41
C LYS A 675 -22.29 17.91 -15.28
N ASP A 676 -21.96 19.06 -15.87
CA ASP A 676 -22.80 20.26 -15.80
C ASP A 676 -23.95 20.23 -16.83
N GLY A 677 -23.91 19.28 -17.76
CA GLY A 677 -24.89 19.12 -18.83
C GLY A 677 -24.85 20.29 -19.82
N ILE A 678 -23.65 20.70 -20.24
CA ILE A 678 -23.46 21.67 -21.33
C ILE A 678 -23.90 21.00 -22.65
N THR A 679 -24.97 21.50 -23.25
CA THR A 679 -25.59 20.91 -24.45
C THR A 679 -25.37 21.72 -25.73
N TRP A 680 -24.89 22.96 -25.61
CA TRP A 680 -24.51 23.81 -26.75
C TRP A 680 -23.08 23.51 -27.22
N THR A 681 -22.69 24.12 -28.35
CA THR A 681 -21.36 23.95 -28.94
C THR A 681 -20.28 24.28 -27.91
N ASN A 682 -19.39 23.33 -27.66
CA ASN A 682 -18.30 23.47 -26.70
C ASN A 682 -16.99 23.09 -27.37
N LEU A 683 -16.11 24.08 -27.52
CA LEU A 683 -14.82 23.99 -28.19
C LEU A 683 -13.71 24.21 -27.17
N ASN A 684 -12.49 23.84 -27.53
CA ASN A 684 -11.29 24.09 -26.76
C ASN A 684 -10.35 25.00 -27.54
N ASP A 685 -9.80 26.00 -26.86
CA ASP A 685 -8.64 26.70 -27.40
C ASP A 685 -7.38 26.02 -26.86
N PRO A 686 -6.59 25.33 -27.72
CA PRO A 686 -5.38 24.64 -27.27
C PRO A 686 -4.29 25.60 -26.77
N GLN A 687 -4.41 26.90 -27.10
CA GLN A 687 -3.51 27.96 -26.61
C GLN A 687 -4.06 28.65 -25.35
N GLY A 688 -5.20 28.21 -24.81
CA GLY A 688 -5.78 28.77 -23.59
C GLY A 688 -5.99 30.28 -23.70
N PHE A 689 -5.55 31.05 -22.70
CA PHE A 689 -5.65 32.53 -22.72
C PHE A 689 -4.82 33.20 -23.82
N GLU A 690 -3.82 32.51 -24.38
CA GLU A 690 -2.93 33.04 -25.41
C GLU A 690 -3.51 32.88 -26.83
N GLY A 691 -4.58 32.08 -26.97
CA GLY A 691 -5.26 31.85 -28.24
C GLY A 691 -6.27 32.92 -28.60
N LEU A 692 -7.46 32.50 -29.00
CA LEU A 692 -8.61 33.35 -29.26
C LEU A 692 -8.91 34.35 -28.12
N PRO A 693 -8.86 34.00 -26.82
CA PRO A 693 -9.15 34.93 -25.74
C PRO A 693 -8.25 36.18 -25.75
N PHE A 694 -6.99 36.05 -26.16
CA PHE A 694 -6.06 37.18 -26.30
C PHE A 694 -6.61 38.24 -27.26
N TYR A 695 -7.11 37.81 -28.42
CA TYR A 695 -7.65 38.74 -29.41
C TYR A 695 -8.93 39.41 -28.93
N TYR A 696 -9.67 38.78 -28.01
CA TYR A 696 -10.88 39.30 -27.39
C TYR A 696 -10.62 40.15 -26.13
N ASP A 697 -9.36 40.37 -25.73
CA ASP A 697 -8.96 41.01 -24.46
C ASP A 697 -9.57 40.32 -23.23
N VAL A 698 -9.65 38.99 -23.27
CA VAL A 698 -10.18 38.17 -22.19
C VAL A 698 -9.07 37.84 -21.21
N PHE A 699 -9.13 38.40 -20.01
CA PHE A 699 -8.14 38.18 -18.94
C PHE A 699 -8.75 37.51 -17.69
N ALA A 700 -10.05 37.22 -17.69
CA ALA A 700 -10.75 36.51 -16.62
C ALA A 700 -11.88 35.64 -17.20
N VAL A 701 -12.31 34.62 -16.47
CA VAL A 701 -13.44 33.76 -16.83
C VAL A 701 -14.46 33.66 -15.67
N PRO A 702 -15.76 33.53 -15.94
CA PRO A 702 -16.35 33.53 -17.28
C PRO A 702 -16.30 34.93 -17.89
N THR A 703 -15.98 35.01 -19.18
CA THR A 703 -16.15 36.24 -19.97
C THR A 703 -17.01 35.90 -21.16
N TYR A 704 -17.95 36.79 -21.45
CA TYR A 704 -18.93 36.59 -22.49
C TYR A 704 -18.78 37.67 -23.54
N VAL A 705 -18.87 37.27 -24.80
CA VAL A 705 -18.81 38.19 -25.94
C VAL A 705 -20.00 37.96 -26.84
N LEU A 706 -20.86 38.96 -26.99
CA LEU A 706 -21.96 38.92 -27.93
C LEU A 706 -21.50 39.47 -29.27
N ILE A 707 -21.67 38.69 -30.33
CA ILE A 707 -21.29 39.00 -31.71
C ILE A 707 -22.57 39.08 -32.55
N SER A 708 -22.71 40.14 -33.34
CA SER A 708 -23.85 40.34 -34.24
C SER A 708 -23.78 39.42 -35.46
N PRO A 709 -24.90 39.23 -36.19
CA PRO A 709 -24.88 38.46 -37.44
C PRO A 709 -23.92 39.02 -38.49
N ALA A 710 -23.63 40.34 -38.45
CA ALA A 710 -22.61 40.99 -39.28
C ALA A 710 -21.16 40.69 -38.86
N GLY A 711 -20.96 39.86 -37.82
CA GLY A 711 -19.64 39.48 -37.32
C GLY A 711 -18.95 40.55 -36.46
N LYS A 712 -19.71 41.50 -35.90
CA LYS A 712 -19.18 42.60 -35.07
C LYS A 712 -19.43 42.36 -33.59
N VAL A 713 -18.48 42.73 -32.74
CA VAL A 713 -18.65 42.72 -31.29
C VAL A 713 -19.77 43.69 -30.91
N SER A 714 -20.79 43.21 -30.22
CA SER A 714 -21.94 43.99 -29.74
C SER A 714 -21.82 44.31 -28.25
N ALA A 715 -21.31 43.37 -27.46
CA ALA A 715 -21.04 43.56 -26.04
C ALA A 715 -19.95 42.59 -25.55
N ILE A 716 -19.18 43.00 -24.54
CA ILE A 716 -18.23 42.18 -23.80
C ILE A 716 -18.50 42.41 -22.31
N TRP A 717 -18.59 41.34 -21.52
CA TRP A 717 -18.68 41.44 -20.07
C TRP A 717 -18.00 40.26 -19.38
N SER A 718 -17.44 40.51 -18.19
CA SER A 718 -16.70 39.51 -17.41
C SER A 718 -17.33 39.29 -16.05
N GLY A 719 -17.26 38.05 -15.56
CA GLY A 719 -17.79 37.61 -14.28
C GLY A 719 -19.22 37.07 -14.35
N TYR A 720 -19.64 36.44 -13.25
CA TYR A 720 -20.98 35.89 -13.08
C TYR A 720 -21.51 36.16 -11.67
N GLY A 721 -22.79 36.53 -11.60
CA GLY A 721 -23.60 36.55 -10.39
C GLY A 721 -25.02 36.10 -10.75
N PRO A 722 -25.78 35.49 -9.81
CA PRO A 722 -27.12 34.99 -10.11
C PRO A 722 -28.02 36.06 -10.75
N GLY A 723 -28.57 35.77 -11.93
CA GLY A 723 -29.43 36.67 -12.69
C GLY A 723 -28.71 37.71 -13.56
N LEU A 724 -27.38 37.88 -13.41
CA LEU A 724 -26.62 38.85 -14.21
C LEU A 724 -26.41 38.39 -15.65
N LEU A 725 -26.34 37.09 -15.91
CA LEU A 725 -26.12 36.58 -17.27
C LEU A 725 -27.33 36.89 -18.15
N LYS A 726 -28.53 36.50 -17.70
CA LYS A 726 -29.79 36.84 -18.36
C LYS A 726 -29.98 38.33 -18.49
N LYS A 727 -29.70 39.08 -17.43
CA LYS A 727 -29.80 40.54 -17.46
C LYS A 727 -28.88 41.13 -18.54
N ASN A 728 -27.61 40.73 -18.59
CA ASN A 728 -26.65 41.26 -19.56
C ASN A 728 -26.98 40.85 -20.99
N VAL A 729 -27.44 39.61 -21.20
CA VAL A 729 -27.92 39.15 -22.51
C VAL A 729 -29.16 39.94 -22.92
N ALA A 730 -30.17 40.06 -22.05
CA ALA A 730 -31.38 40.84 -22.30
C ALA A 730 -31.07 42.33 -22.52
N GLU A 731 -30.12 42.93 -21.80
CA GLU A 731 -29.69 44.32 -22.02
C GLU A 731 -28.93 44.48 -23.34
N ALA A 732 -28.09 43.52 -23.71
CA ALA A 732 -27.35 43.54 -24.97
C ALA A 732 -28.30 43.36 -26.16
N PHE A 733 -29.26 42.44 -26.05
CA PHE A 733 -30.37 42.30 -27.00
C PHE A 733 -31.28 43.53 -26.98
N ALA A 734 -31.62 44.11 -25.83
CA ALA A 734 -32.42 45.33 -25.74
C ALA A 734 -31.69 46.54 -26.31
N LYS A 735 -30.36 46.62 -26.26
CA LYS A 735 -29.58 47.67 -26.94
C LYS A 735 -29.52 47.44 -28.45
N ALA A 736 -29.40 46.19 -28.89
CA ALA A 736 -29.52 45.81 -30.30
C ALA A 736 -30.95 46.01 -30.85
N ASP A 737 -31.95 45.76 -30.00
CA ASP A 737 -33.38 45.87 -30.25
C ASP A 737 -33.89 47.29 -30.01
N ALA A 738 -33.19 48.15 -29.27
CA ALA A 738 -33.45 49.59 -29.21
C ALA A 738 -32.83 50.32 -30.40
N ALA A 739 -31.75 49.77 -30.97
CA ALA A 739 -31.29 50.14 -32.30
C ALA A 739 -32.23 49.63 -33.42
N SER A 740 -33.22 48.77 -33.11
CA SER A 740 -34.20 48.21 -34.06
C SER A 740 -35.69 48.23 -33.63
N GLY A 741 -36.04 48.88 -32.51
CA GLY A 741 -37.39 49.29 -32.08
C GLY A 741 -38.34 48.40 -31.24
N LEU A 742 -37.96 47.49 -30.32
CA LEU A 742 -38.95 46.67 -29.54
C LEU A 742 -38.59 46.42 -28.04
N MET A 743 -39.57 46.48 -27.10
CA MET A 743 -39.42 46.33 -25.63
C MET A 743 -40.57 45.57 -24.89
N SER A 744 -40.27 45.17 -23.62
CA SER A 744 -41.10 44.81 -22.42
C SER A 744 -41.30 43.31 -22.08
N ALA A 745 -41.43 42.80 -20.84
CA ALA A 745 -41.12 43.19 -19.43
C ALA A 745 -41.35 41.96 -18.48
N GLU A 746 -40.55 41.86 -17.40
CA GLU A 746 -40.68 41.27 -16.02
C GLU A 746 -41.58 40.05 -15.64
N ALA A 747 -41.06 39.14 -14.77
CA ALA A 747 -41.53 38.90 -13.37
C ALA A 747 -40.87 37.68 -12.63
N ASP A 748 -40.70 37.83 -11.31
CA ASP A 748 -40.08 36.96 -10.26
C ASP A 748 -40.88 35.70 -9.83
N VAL A 749 -40.24 34.77 -9.07
CA VAL A 749 -40.63 34.32 -7.68
C VAL A 749 -39.74 33.15 -7.16
N ALA A 750 -39.41 33.23 -5.86
CA ALA A 750 -38.59 32.32 -5.03
C ALA A 750 -39.37 31.22 -4.27
N GLY A 751 -38.67 30.19 -3.75
CA GLY A 751 -39.20 29.24 -2.74
C GLY A 751 -38.19 28.18 -2.24
N ASN A 752 -38.13 27.95 -0.91
CA ASN A 752 -37.07 27.29 -0.12
C ASN A 752 -37.50 25.91 0.50
N TYR A 753 -36.54 24.98 0.59
CA TYR A 753 -36.20 23.88 1.54
C TYR A 753 -37.16 23.03 2.43
N ASP A 754 -36.75 21.74 2.53
CA ASP A 754 -36.74 20.73 3.64
C ASP A 754 -37.90 19.73 3.91
N ASP A 755 -37.54 18.41 4.00
CA ASP A 755 -38.18 17.43 4.90
C ASP A 755 -37.29 16.20 5.26
N ILE A 756 -37.51 15.66 6.47
CA ILE A 756 -36.75 14.67 7.27
C ILE A 756 -37.47 13.29 7.27
N SER A 757 -36.74 12.16 7.39
CA SER A 757 -37.29 10.78 7.43
C SER A 757 -37.68 10.24 8.84
N PRO A 758 -38.59 9.23 8.97
CA PRO A 758 -39.17 8.79 10.27
C PRO A 758 -38.68 7.44 10.86
N VAL A 759 -38.98 7.22 12.17
CA VAL A 759 -38.64 6.07 13.06
C VAL A 759 -39.66 4.90 12.99
N LYS A 760 -39.25 3.62 13.16
CA LYS A 760 -40.10 2.38 13.13
C LYS A 760 -40.24 1.68 14.53
N GLN A 761 -41.34 0.94 14.78
CA GLN A 761 -41.73 0.23 16.05
C GLN A 761 -41.22 -1.24 16.17
N ALA A 762 -41.00 -1.73 17.41
CA ALA A 762 -40.50 -3.08 17.78
C ALA A 762 -41.57 -4.20 17.92
N GLY A 763 -41.22 -5.50 17.78
CA GLY A 763 -42.13 -6.66 17.94
C GLY A 763 -41.63 -7.79 18.87
N THR A 764 -42.51 -8.71 19.31
CA THR A 764 -42.25 -9.72 20.37
C THR A 764 -41.74 -11.09 19.84
N TYR A 765 -40.76 -11.72 20.50
CA TYR A 765 -40.24 -13.07 20.18
C TYR A 765 -40.54 -14.10 21.28
N VAL A 766 -40.51 -15.40 20.92
CA VAL A 766 -40.68 -16.54 21.84
C VAL A 766 -39.61 -17.61 21.58
N ILE A 767 -39.00 -18.14 22.64
CA ILE A 767 -38.10 -19.31 22.58
C ILE A 767 -38.63 -20.40 23.52
N GLU A 768 -38.77 -21.62 23.00
CA GLU A 768 -39.20 -22.80 23.77
C GLU A 768 -38.14 -23.89 23.67
N GLY A 769 -37.65 -24.37 24.80
CA GLY A 769 -36.67 -25.45 24.86
C GLY A 769 -37.24 -26.73 25.43
N HIS A 770 -36.90 -27.87 24.80
CA HIS A 770 -37.11 -29.21 25.35
C HIS A 770 -35.81 -30.03 25.25
N VAL A 771 -35.06 -30.11 26.35
CA VAL A 771 -33.75 -30.77 26.42
C VAL A 771 -33.71 -31.82 27.51
N THR A 772 -33.23 -33.02 27.17
CA THR A 772 -33.11 -34.18 28.07
C THR A 772 -31.64 -34.47 28.41
N GLY A 773 -31.39 -35.25 29.47
CA GLY A 773 -30.02 -35.57 29.90
C GLY A 773 -29.27 -34.42 30.61
N ILE A 774 -29.96 -33.33 30.93
CA ILE A 774 -29.50 -32.25 31.81
C ILE A 774 -30.26 -32.31 33.14
N ALA A 775 -29.57 -32.07 34.24
CA ALA A 775 -30.18 -32.08 35.57
C ALA A 775 -31.29 -31.04 35.71
N ALA A 776 -32.44 -31.46 36.25
CA ALA A 776 -33.52 -30.55 36.61
C ALA A 776 -33.00 -29.49 37.60
N GLY A 777 -33.42 -28.23 37.43
CA GLY A 777 -32.90 -27.09 38.20
C GLY A 777 -31.69 -26.39 37.57
N ALA A 778 -31.16 -26.88 36.45
CA ALA A 778 -30.15 -26.14 35.68
C ALA A 778 -30.70 -24.77 35.26
N VAL A 779 -29.92 -23.71 35.49
CA VAL A 779 -30.29 -22.34 35.12
C VAL A 779 -29.73 -22.03 33.74
N PHE A 780 -30.61 -21.63 32.83
CA PHE A 780 -30.27 -21.14 31.50
C PHE A 780 -30.33 -19.63 31.47
N PHE A 781 -29.35 -19.03 30.82
CA PHE A 781 -29.24 -17.59 30.63
C PHE A 781 -29.32 -17.28 29.14
N LEU A 782 -30.22 -16.37 28.79
CA LEU A 782 -30.25 -15.77 27.47
C LEU A 782 -29.28 -14.60 27.47
N MET A 783 -28.38 -14.59 26.51
CA MET A 783 -27.22 -13.71 26.43
C MET A 783 -27.34 -12.87 25.16
N ASP A 784 -27.19 -11.56 25.31
CA ASP A 784 -26.96 -10.65 24.18
C ASP A 784 -25.51 -10.80 23.69
N LEU A 785 -25.32 -11.09 22.41
CA LEU A 785 -24.02 -11.40 21.80
C LEU A 785 -23.30 -10.18 21.21
N ASP A 786 -23.87 -8.98 21.28
CA ASP A 786 -23.20 -7.75 20.84
C ASP A 786 -22.00 -7.35 21.73
N PHE A 787 -21.73 -8.13 22.80
CA PHE A 787 -20.61 -7.96 23.73
C PHE A 787 -19.70 -9.20 23.71
N GLU A 788 -18.38 -9.00 23.61
CA GLU A 788 -17.41 -10.04 23.99
C GLU A 788 -17.52 -10.30 25.50
N GLY A 789 -18.32 -11.30 25.85
CA GLY A 789 -18.62 -11.72 27.23
C GLY A 789 -20.11 -12.02 27.46
N GLY A 790 -20.98 -11.46 26.61
CA GLY A 790 -22.43 -11.55 26.67
C GLY A 790 -23.05 -10.97 27.95
N SER A 791 -24.13 -10.21 27.84
CA SER A 791 -24.90 -9.81 29.03
C SER A 791 -26.14 -10.68 29.15
N SER A 792 -26.40 -11.23 30.33
CA SER A 792 -27.62 -12.01 30.58
C SER A 792 -28.81 -11.08 30.51
N ILE A 793 -29.63 -11.21 29.48
CA ILE A 793 -30.87 -10.43 29.27
C ILE A 793 -32.09 -11.12 29.87
N ALA A 794 -32.05 -12.45 30.01
CA ALA A 794 -33.10 -13.21 30.69
C ALA A 794 -32.51 -14.48 31.31
N ARG A 795 -33.23 -15.06 32.27
CA ARG A 795 -32.89 -16.38 32.83
C ARG A 795 -34.16 -17.20 33.02
N ASP A 796 -34.04 -18.50 32.84
CA ASP A 796 -35.08 -19.46 33.19
C ASP A 796 -34.43 -20.71 33.81
N THR A 797 -35.23 -21.53 34.49
CA THR A 797 -34.79 -22.77 35.13
C THR A 797 -35.41 -23.95 34.44
N LEU A 798 -34.59 -24.94 34.09
CA LEU A 798 -35.05 -26.17 33.45
C LEU A 798 -35.98 -26.95 34.37
N ARG A 799 -37.24 -27.10 33.97
CA ARG A 799 -38.29 -27.85 34.69
C ARG A 799 -38.85 -28.91 33.75
N ASP A 800 -38.78 -30.17 34.17
CA ASP A 800 -39.24 -31.33 33.37
C ASP A 800 -38.69 -31.33 31.94
N GLY A 801 -37.40 -30.98 31.80
CA GLY A 801 -36.71 -30.88 30.51
C GLY A 801 -37.09 -29.65 29.69
N THR A 802 -37.89 -28.71 30.21
CA THR A 802 -38.35 -27.53 29.46
C THR A 802 -37.87 -26.20 30.02
N PHE A 803 -37.69 -25.21 29.14
CA PHE A 803 -37.43 -23.80 29.47
C PHE A 803 -38.12 -22.88 28.45
N ARG A 804 -38.42 -21.63 28.82
CA ARG A 804 -39.09 -20.65 27.94
C ARG A 804 -38.56 -19.23 28.14
N PHE A 805 -38.34 -18.53 27.03
CA PHE A 805 -38.04 -17.10 27.01
C PHE A 805 -39.01 -16.31 26.14
N THR A 806 -39.33 -15.09 26.55
CA THR A 806 -40.16 -14.14 25.79
C THR A 806 -39.60 -12.73 25.95
N GLY A 807 -39.55 -11.95 24.87
CA GLY A 807 -39.08 -10.56 24.89
C GLY A 807 -39.45 -9.80 23.62
N SER A 808 -38.88 -8.63 23.37
CA SER A 808 -39.12 -7.84 22.15
C SER A 808 -37.82 -7.40 21.49
N VAL A 809 -37.80 -7.41 20.16
CA VAL A 809 -36.70 -6.93 19.32
C VAL A 809 -37.24 -6.12 18.15
N GLU A 810 -36.45 -5.18 17.64
CA GLU A 810 -36.82 -4.32 16.51
C GLU A 810 -36.50 -4.94 15.14
N ALA A 811 -35.53 -5.86 15.11
CA ALA A 811 -35.08 -6.56 13.92
C ALA A 811 -34.56 -7.95 14.31
N PRO A 812 -34.33 -8.85 13.34
CA PRO A 812 -33.64 -10.11 13.58
C PRO A 812 -32.25 -9.90 14.20
N VAL A 813 -31.98 -10.56 15.32
CA VAL A 813 -30.70 -10.47 16.05
C VAL A 813 -30.26 -11.85 16.52
N LYS A 814 -28.95 -12.02 16.69
CA LYS A 814 -28.34 -13.27 17.15
C LYS A 814 -28.12 -13.21 18.66
N ILE A 815 -28.52 -14.26 19.36
CA ILE A 815 -28.46 -14.37 20.82
C ILE A 815 -27.79 -15.68 21.23
N GLY A 816 -27.26 -15.71 22.45
CA GLY A 816 -26.64 -16.88 23.05
C GLY A 816 -27.50 -17.50 24.14
N LEU A 817 -27.53 -18.81 24.21
CA LEU A 817 -28.08 -19.57 25.31
C LEU A 817 -26.93 -20.25 26.06
N SER A 818 -26.77 -19.92 27.34
CA SER A 818 -25.66 -20.38 28.17
C SER A 818 -26.14 -21.04 29.45
N SER A 819 -25.44 -22.07 29.91
CA SER A 819 -25.66 -22.70 31.21
C SER A 819 -24.39 -23.41 31.66
N GLN A 820 -24.18 -23.55 32.97
CA GLN A 820 -23.14 -24.44 33.52
C GLN A 820 -23.40 -25.91 33.18
N ALA A 821 -24.62 -26.24 32.76
CA ALA A 821 -25.02 -27.59 32.40
C ALA A 821 -24.74 -27.97 30.94
N ILE A 822 -24.24 -27.05 30.11
CA ILE A 822 -23.87 -27.30 28.71
C ILE A 822 -22.40 -26.98 28.46
N SER A 823 -21.79 -27.70 27.52
CA SER A 823 -20.35 -27.65 27.25
C SER A 823 -19.90 -26.35 26.59
N THR A 824 -20.79 -25.69 25.85
CA THR A 824 -20.55 -24.43 25.13
C THR A 824 -21.84 -23.63 25.06
N MET A 825 -21.77 -22.36 24.73
CA MET A 825 -22.95 -21.56 24.40
C MET A 825 -23.60 -22.09 23.11
N LEU A 826 -24.93 -22.08 23.05
CA LEU A 826 -25.70 -22.30 21.83
C LEU A 826 -26.10 -20.94 21.25
N GLU A 827 -25.83 -20.69 19.99
CA GLU A 827 -26.20 -19.43 19.33
C GLU A 827 -27.45 -19.65 18.48
N CYS A 828 -28.39 -18.71 18.50
CA CYS A 828 -29.58 -18.74 17.65
C CYS A 828 -30.05 -17.32 17.28
N TRP A 829 -30.80 -17.21 16.19
CA TRP A 829 -31.43 -15.98 15.73
C TRP A 829 -32.86 -15.89 16.26
N ILE A 830 -33.24 -14.70 16.70
CA ILE A 830 -34.60 -14.33 17.08
C ILE A 830 -35.02 -13.09 16.30
N GLY A 831 -36.32 -12.89 16.08
CA GLY A 831 -36.84 -11.74 15.34
C GLY A 831 -38.24 -11.33 15.77
N PRO A 832 -38.73 -10.17 15.32
CA PRO A 832 -40.06 -9.67 15.67
C PRO A 832 -41.13 -10.66 15.21
N GLY A 833 -41.92 -11.20 16.15
CA GLY A 833 -42.99 -12.16 15.89
C GLY A 833 -42.53 -13.62 15.78
N ALA A 834 -41.23 -13.91 15.83
CA ALA A 834 -40.70 -15.24 15.59
C ALA A 834 -40.85 -16.19 16.80
N THR A 835 -41.09 -17.47 16.52
CA THR A 835 -41.09 -18.56 17.52
C THR A 835 -39.97 -19.53 17.22
N THR A 836 -39.08 -19.75 18.20
CA THR A 836 -37.91 -20.62 18.07
C THR A 836 -38.00 -21.80 19.05
N ALA A 837 -38.05 -23.03 18.53
CA ALA A 837 -38.02 -24.26 19.29
C ALA A 837 -36.60 -24.86 19.32
N ILE A 838 -36.12 -25.25 20.51
CA ILE A 838 -34.81 -25.86 20.73
C ILE A 838 -35.01 -27.26 21.32
N THR A 839 -34.52 -28.30 20.65
CA THR A 839 -34.63 -29.69 21.13
C THR A 839 -33.29 -30.40 21.14
N GLY A 840 -33.01 -31.26 22.12
CA GLY A 840 -31.75 -31.97 22.16
C GLY A 840 -31.54 -32.86 23.38
N GLU A 841 -30.49 -33.69 23.35
CA GLU A 841 -30.11 -34.59 24.44
C GLU A 841 -28.66 -34.32 24.87
N GLY A 842 -28.44 -34.35 26.19
CA GLY A 842 -27.12 -34.26 26.80
C GLY A 842 -26.51 -32.85 26.76
N PRO A 843 -25.29 -32.69 27.29
CA PRO A 843 -24.71 -31.38 27.56
C PRO A 843 -24.03 -30.75 26.34
N PHE A 844 -24.17 -31.30 25.13
CA PHE A 844 -23.42 -30.88 23.94
C PHE A 844 -24.33 -30.17 22.93
N PRO A 845 -24.39 -28.83 22.89
CA PRO A 845 -25.36 -28.13 22.05
C PRO A 845 -25.16 -28.31 20.55
N ALA A 846 -23.99 -28.77 20.10
CA ALA A 846 -23.79 -29.14 18.68
C ALA A 846 -24.70 -30.30 18.24
N ALA A 847 -25.24 -31.09 19.19
CA ALA A 847 -26.21 -32.15 18.90
C ALA A 847 -27.67 -31.68 18.96
N TRP A 848 -27.92 -30.43 19.34
CA TRP A 848 -29.28 -29.90 19.49
C TRP A 848 -29.79 -29.36 18.16
N LYS A 849 -31.12 -29.38 17.99
CA LYS A 849 -31.83 -28.87 16.83
C LYS A 849 -32.54 -27.57 17.19
N ILE A 850 -32.43 -26.58 16.31
CA ILE A 850 -33.15 -25.30 16.42
C ILE A 850 -34.12 -25.20 15.25
N GLU A 851 -35.40 -25.00 15.53
CA GLU A 851 -36.46 -24.83 14.54
C GLU A 851 -37.11 -23.47 14.74
N SER A 852 -37.21 -22.67 13.68
CA SER A 852 -37.78 -21.33 13.74
C SER A 852 -38.42 -20.98 12.40
N ASP A 853 -39.43 -20.13 12.45
CA ASP A 853 -40.04 -19.50 11.27
C ASP A 853 -39.18 -18.36 10.69
N LEU A 854 -38.08 -18.00 11.35
CA LEU A 854 -37.16 -16.96 10.91
C LEU A 854 -36.23 -17.44 9.78
N PRO A 855 -36.18 -16.74 8.62
CA PRO A 855 -35.29 -17.09 7.51
C PRO A 855 -33.81 -17.14 7.91
N GLU A 856 -33.36 -16.22 8.76
CA GLU A 856 -31.99 -16.13 9.25
C GLU A 856 -31.60 -17.38 10.06
N GLN A 857 -32.50 -17.88 10.92
CA GLN A 857 -32.24 -19.12 11.66
C GLN A 857 -32.22 -20.33 10.70
N THR A 858 -33.11 -20.35 9.69
CA THR A 858 -33.14 -21.41 8.68
C THR A 858 -31.84 -21.44 7.87
N GLU A 859 -31.27 -20.28 7.53
CA GLU A 859 -29.97 -20.19 6.88
C GLU A 859 -28.84 -20.63 7.83
N SER A 860 -28.84 -20.16 9.08
CA SER A 860 -27.86 -20.52 10.11
C SER A 860 -27.77 -22.03 10.31
N ASN A 861 -28.93 -22.70 10.35
CA ASN A 861 -29.02 -24.16 10.49
C ASN A 861 -28.26 -24.92 9.38
N ARG A 862 -28.18 -24.38 8.16
CA ARG A 862 -27.43 -25.03 7.06
C ARG A 862 -25.93 -25.01 7.31
N TYR A 863 -25.41 -23.91 7.86
CA TYR A 863 -24.00 -23.81 8.26
C TYR A 863 -23.68 -24.72 9.45
N ASP A 864 -24.57 -24.76 10.44
CA ASP A 864 -24.41 -25.63 11.60
C ASP A 864 -24.46 -27.12 11.20
N GLU A 865 -25.25 -27.47 10.18
CA GLU A 865 -25.37 -28.84 9.68
C GLU A 865 -24.08 -29.35 9.03
N VAL A 866 -23.40 -28.54 8.20
CA VAL A 866 -22.15 -28.96 7.56
C VAL A 866 -21.01 -29.13 8.56
N SER A 867 -21.01 -28.39 9.67
CA SER A 867 -19.98 -28.48 10.73
C SER A 867 -20.37 -29.37 11.92
N ARG A 868 -21.63 -29.82 12.01
CA ARG A 868 -22.25 -30.48 13.17
C ARG A 868 -21.39 -31.59 13.78
N GLU A 869 -21.00 -32.56 12.96
CA GLU A 869 -20.21 -33.73 13.36
C GLU A 869 -18.89 -33.33 14.04
N MET A 870 -18.16 -32.41 13.40
CA MET A 870 -16.85 -31.96 13.90
C MET A 870 -16.97 -31.01 15.08
N SER A 871 -18.01 -30.19 15.12
CA SER A 871 -18.35 -29.35 16.27
C SER A 871 -18.68 -30.21 17.51
N LEU A 872 -19.39 -31.32 17.33
CA LEU A 872 -19.68 -32.28 18.41
C LEU A 872 -18.42 -32.97 18.92
N LEU A 873 -17.58 -33.50 18.02
CA LEU A 873 -16.29 -34.11 18.40
C LEU A 873 -15.39 -33.12 19.15
N ARG A 874 -15.34 -31.86 18.70
CA ARG A 874 -14.60 -30.79 19.38
C ARG A 874 -15.10 -30.58 20.81
N GLN A 875 -16.42 -30.52 21.01
CA GLN A 875 -17.02 -30.37 22.35
C GLN A 875 -16.70 -31.57 23.25
N GLN A 876 -16.73 -32.79 22.71
CA GLN A 876 -16.37 -34.02 23.44
C GLN A 876 -14.90 -34.05 23.85
N TYR A 877 -13.97 -33.77 22.92
CA TYR A 877 -12.54 -33.69 23.25
C TYR A 877 -12.22 -32.60 24.26
N HIS A 878 -12.91 -31.45 24.18
CA HIS A 878 -12.76 -30.37 25.15
C HIS A 878 -13.26 -30.78 26.54
N ALA A 879 -14.42 -31.44 26.63
CA ALA A 879 -14.94 -31.95 27.89
C ALA A 879 -14.00 -32.97 28.53
N GLU A 880 -13.46 -33.91 27.75
CA GLU A 880 -12.45 -34.87 28.22
C GLU A 880 -11.17 -34.16 28.68
N PHE A 881 -10.66 -33.23 27.88
CA PHE A 881 -9.50 -32.40 28.24
C PHE A 881 -9.70 -31.72 29.59
N MET A 882 -10.82 -31.02 29.80
CA MET A 882 -11.11 -30.31 31.04
C MET A 882 -11.29 -31.26 32.23
N SER A 883 -11.85 -32.45 32.02
CA SER A 883 -12.01 -33.46 33.07
C SER A 883 -10.67 -33.96 33.64
N ILE A 884 -9.62 -33.98 32.80
CA ILE A 884 -8.26 -34.34 33.18
C ILE A 884 -7.53 -33.10 33.72
N TYR A 885 -7.60 -31.99 33.00
CA TYR A 885 -6.91 -30.74 33.34
C TYR A 885 -7.31 -30.19 34.71
N ASN A 886 -8.60 -30.19 35.04
CA ASN A 886 -9.10 -29.68 36.32
C ASN A 886 -8.67 -30.52 37.54
N LYS A 887 -8.09 -31.71 37.32
CA LYS A 887 -7.56 -32.58 38.39
C LYS A 887 -6.04 -32.45 38.56
N LEU A 888 -5.35 -31.65 37.73
CA LEU A 888 -3.90 -31.47 37.79
C LEU A 888 -3.51 -30.42 38.83
N ASP A 889 -2.46 -30.73 39.61
CA ASP A 889 -1.73 -29.73 40.39
C ASP A 889 -0.50 -29.28 39.57
N LEU A 890 -0.65 -28.16 38.85
CA LEU A 890 0.38 -27.62 37.95
C LEU A 890 1.70 -27.23 38.66
N SER A 891 1.73 -27.23 39.99
CA SER A 891 2.94 -27.00 40.78
C SER A 891 3.77 -28.26 41.03
N LYS A 892 3.22 -29.45 40.75
CA LYS A 892 3.83 -30.76 41.08
C LYS A 892 3.82 -31.74 39.92
N ASP A 893 2.84 -31.65 39.02
CA ASP A 893 2.62 -32.64 37.97
C ASP A 893 3.19 -32.21 36.61
N SER A 894 3.86 -33.13 35.91
CA SER A 894 4.19 -32.96 34.50
C SER A 894 2.94 -33.13 33.63
N VAL A 895 2.80 -32.30 32.58
CA VAL A 895 1.66 -32.39 31.65
C VAL A 895 1.61 -33.77 30.97
N PRO A 896 0.52 -34.56 31.13
CA PRO A 896 0.40 -35.87 30.50
C PRO A 896 0.38 -35.80 28.96
N PRO A 897 1.03 -36.73 28.24
CA PRO A 897 1.00 -36.78 26.77
C PRO A 897 -0.42 -36.83 26.17
N ARG A 898 -1.37 -37.42 26.90
CA ARG A 898 -2.80 -37.47 26.50
C ARG A 898 -3.45 -36.09 26.41
N LEU A 899 -3.01 -35.10 27.20
CA LEU A 899 -3.52 -33.74 27.06
C LEU A 899 -3.08 -33.11 25.74
N PHE A 900 -1.85 -33.38 25.30
CA PHE A 900 -1.34 -32.91 24.00
C PHE A 900 -2.08 -33.56 22.82
N SER A 901 -2.38 -34.87 22.91
CA SER A 901 -3.15 -35.55 21.87
C SER A 901 -4.61 -35.09 21.82
N LEU A 902 -5.26 -34.87 22.97
CA LEU A 902 -6.61 -34.30 23.05
C LEU A 902 -6.68 -32.87 22.51
N GLN A 903 -5.68 -32.04 22.83
CA GLN A 903 -5.56 -30.70 22.27
C GLN A 903 -5.41 -30.74 20.74
N THR A 904 -4.51 -31.59 20.23
CA THR A 904 -4.29 -31.76 18.79
C THR A 904 -5.56 -32.24 18.07
N SER A 905 -6.29 -33.19 18.67
CA SER A 905 -7.54 -33.73 18.12
C SER A 905 -8.65 -32.69 18.11
N ARG A 906 -8.81 -31.94 19.20
CA ARG A 906 -9.74 -30.81 19.31
C ARG A 906 -9.45 -29.73 18.27
N ASP A 907 -8.18 -29.35 18.11
CA ASP A 907 -7.76 -28.31 17.17
C ASP A 907 -7.90 -28.78 15.70
N SER A 908 -7.77 -30.09 15.45
CA SER A 908 -8.04 -30.70 14.14
C SER A 908 -9.54 -30.73 13.80
N ALA A 909 -10.40 -31.13 14.75
CA ALA A 909 -11.85 -31.07 14.58
C ALA A 909 -12.34 -29.63 14.31
N ALA A 910 -11.77 -28.66 15.02
CA ALA A 910 -12.06 -27.23 14.79
C ALA A 910 -11.68 -26.77 13.37
N ARG A 911 -10.51 -27.19 12.85
CA ARG A 911 -10.07 -26.83 11.49
C ARG A 911 -10.97 -27.44 10.42
N ILE A 912 -11.40 -28.69 10.59
CA ILE A 912 -12.26 -29.36 9.60
C ILE A 912 -13.67 -28.76 9.62
N ALA A 913 -14.23 -28.46 10.79
CA ALA A 913 -15.49 -27.73 10.92
C ALA A 913 -15.44 -26.38 10.19
N ALA A 914 -14.36 -25.61 10.37
CA ALA A 914 -14.16 -24.33 9.71
C ALA A 914 -14.02 -24.45 8.18
N SER A 915 -13.32 -25.48 7.68
CA SER A 915 -13.18 -25.75 6.24
C SER A 915 -14.53 -26.02 5.57
N ARG A 916 -15.37 -26.88 6.17
CA ARG A 916 -16.70 -27.19 5.64
C ARG A 916 -17.60 -25.97 5.58
N GLU A 917 -17.53 -25.10 6.58
CA GLU A 917 -18.25 -23.81 6.58
C GLU A 917 -17.73 -22.86 5.49
N LEU A 918 -16.42 -22.79 5.26
CA LEU A 918 -15.82 -21.97 4.20
C LEU A 918 -16.24 -22.43 2.80
N GLU A 919 -16.32 -23.74 2.57
CA GLU A 919 -16.82 -24.31 1.31
C GLU A 919 -18.27 -23.90 1.05
N LEU A 920 -19.12 -23.92 2.08
CA LEU A 920 -20.51 -23.47 1.95
C LEU A 920 -20.61 -21.95 1.75
N LEU A 921 -19.79 -21.14 2.44
CA LEU A 921 -19.72 -19.68 2.23
C LEU A 921 -19.31 -19.34 0.79
N ALA A 922 -18.42 -20.13 0.19
CA ALA A 922 -17.94 -19.93 -1.19
C ALA A 922 -19.04 -20.03 -2.25
N VAL A 923 -20.10 -20.78 -1.99
CA VAL A 923 -21.20 -21.00 -2.94
C VAL A 923 -22.51 -20.33 -2.51
N SER A 924 -22.63 -19.90 -1.26
CA SER A 924 -23.84 -19.24 -0.74
C SER A 924 -23.90 -17.75 -1.12
N PRO A 925 -25.11 -17.19 -1.31
CA PRO A 925 -25.29 -15.75 -1.51
C PRO A 925 -24.96 -14.96 -0.23
N VAL A 926 -24.50 -13.72 -0.38
CA VAL A 926 -24.17 -12.85 0.75
C VAL A 926 -25.47 -12.36 1.42
N SER A 927 -25.63 -12.68 2.70
CA SER A 927 -26.72 -12.31 3.59
C SER A 927 -26.19 -11.85 4.96
N THR A 928 -27.07 -11.44 5.87
CA THR A 928 -26.70 -11.12 7.27
C THR A 928 -26.07 -12.32 7.99
N VAL A 929 -26.62 -13.52 7.79
CA VAL A 929 -26.11 -14.77 8.39
C VAL A 929 -24.77 -15.16 7.76
N TRP A 930 -24.66 -15.03 6.43
CA TRP A 930 -23.39 -15.22 5.72
C TRP A 930 -22.31 -14.31 6.29
N MET A 931 -22.62 -13.02 6.52
CA MET A 931 -21.67 -12.05 7.07
C MET A 931 -21.23 -12.41 8.49
N ASP A 932 -22.17 -12.81 9.37
CA ASP A 932 -21.86 -13.30 10.73
C ASP A 932 -20.91 -14.52 10.70
N ARG A 933 -21.19 -15.51 9.85
CA ARG A 933 -20.34 -16.69 9.67
C ARG A 933 -18.99 -16.32 9.09
N PHE A 934 -18.95 -15.40 8.14
CA PHE A 934 -17.70 -14.94 7.53
C PHE A 934 -16.82 -14.17 8.52
N VAL A 935 -17.38 -13.32 9.37
CA VAL A 935 -16.65 -12.68 10.49
C VAL A 935 -16.00 -13.73 11.38
N SER A 936 -16.73 -14.79 11.73
CA SER A 936 -16.20 -15.90 12.55
C SER A 936 -15.03 -16.62 11.86
N GLN A 937 -15.06 -16.79 10.54
CA GLN A 937 -13.96 -17.36 9.77
C GLN A 937 -12.73 -16.43 9.73
N VAL A 938 -12.96 -15.14 9.50
CA VAL A 938 -11.91 -14.12 9.49
C VAL A 938 -11.20 -14.02 10.84
N GLN A 939 -11.90 -14.20 11.95
CA GLN A 939 -11.32 -14.24 13.29
C GLN A 939 -10.37 -15.43 13.52
N ARG A 940 -10.58 -16.56 12.82
CA ARG A 940 -9.76 -17.78 12.93
C ARG A 940 -8.48 -17.70 12.09
N VAL A 941 -8.46 -16.82 11.09
CA VAL A 941 -7.28 -16.56 10.25
C VAL A 941 -6.34 -15.61 10.99
N SER A 942 -5.06 -15.98 11.12
CA SER A 942 -4.07 -15.13 11.78
C SER A 942 -3.79 -13.88 10.93
N SER A 943 -3.50 -12.75 11.58
CA SER A 943 -2.93 -11.57 10.90
C SER A 943 -1.50 -11.81 10.38
N SER A 944 -0.87 -12.93 10.73
CA SER A 944 0.35 -13.42 10.11
C SER A 944 0.04 -14.16 8.80
N THR A 945 0.82 -13.89 7.76
CA THR A 945 0.69 -14.40 6.37
C THR A 945 0.83 -15.92 6.18
N LYS A 946 0.65 -16.73 7.25
CA LYS A 946 0.94 -18.17 7.26
C LYS A 946 -0.25 -19.09 7.57
N SER A 947 -1.48 -18.59 7.73
CA SER A 947 -2.62 -19.49 7.96
C SER A 947 -3.26 -19.98 6.66
N GLN A 948 -3.33 -21.31 6.51
CA GLN A 948 -4.15 -22.01 5.53
C GLN A 948 -5.60 -21.47 5.58
N GLY A 949 -6.14 -21.02 4.44
CA GLY A 949 -7.49 -20.43 4.35
C GLY A 949 -7.55 -18.89 4.17
N ARG A 950 -6.43 -18.17 4.28
CA ARG A 950 -6.41 -16.71 4.06
C ARG A 950 -6.80 -16.30 2.64
N ASP A 951 -6.34 -17.03 1.62
CA ASP A 951 -6.67 -16.74 0.21
C ASP A 951 -8.14 -16.98 -0.09
N THR A 952 -8.73 -18.04 0.47
CA THR A 952 -10.17 -18.31 0.42
C THR A 952 -10.94 -17.16 1.06
N VAL A 953 -10.51 -16.70 2.23
CA VAL A 953 -11.16 -15.58 2.93
C VAL A 953 -11.00 -14.25 2.16
N LEU A 954 -9.86 -13.98 1.53
CA LEU A 954 -9.69 -12.80 0.66
C LEU A 954 -10.62 -12.87 -0.56
N THR A 955 -10.72 -14.04 -1.20
CA THR A 955 -11.65 -14.26 -2.31
C THR A 955 -13.11 -14.05 -1.90
N LEU A 956 -13.48 -14.50 -0.70
CA LEU A 956 -14.81 -14.27 -0.14
C LEU A 956 -15.07 -12.79 0.17
N TYR A 957 -14.06 -12.05 0.63
CA TYR A 957 -14.15 -10.60 0.85
C TYR A 957 -14.34 -9.83 -0.45
N ASP A 958 -13.68 -10.24 -1.54
CA ASP A 958 -13.80 -9.59 -2.85
C ASP A 958 -15.21 -9.74 -3.45
N ARG A 959 -15.94 -10.81 -3.10
CA ARG A 959 -17.35 -11.01 -3.48
C ARG A 959 -18.31 -10.03 -2.81
N LEU A 960 -17.87 -9.30 -1.77
CA LEU A 960 -18.71 -8.31 -1.10
C LEU A 960 -18.88 -7.06 -1.99
N GLY A 961 -20.13 -6.68 -2.24
CA GLY A 961 -20.45 -5.38 -2.82
C GLY A 961 -20.11 -4.23 -1.87
N ASP A 962 -20.01 -3.01 -2.40
CA ASP A 962 -19.56 -1.82 -1.64
C ASP A 962 -20.40 -1.56 -0.39
N GLY A 963 -21.72 -1.81 -0.45
CA GLY A 963 -22.59 -1.70 0.72
C GLY A 963 -22.20 -2.64 1.87
N TRP A 964 -21.85 -3.89 1.57
CA TRP A 964 -21.39 -4.85 2.58
C TRP A 964 -19.97 -4.54 3.07
N LYS A 965 -19.06 -4.09 2.18
CA LYS A 965 -17.71 -3.66 2.58
C LYS A 965 -17.75 -2.44 3.51
N GLN A 966 -18.70 -1.54 3.31
CA GLN A 966 -18.89 -0.34 4.13
C GLN A 966 -19.72 -0.60 5.41
N SER A 967 -20.40 -1.75 5.51
CA SER A 967 -21.09 -2.18 6.73
C SER A 967 -20.10 -2.42 7.87
N GLU A 968 -20.58 -2.40 9.11
CA GLU A 968 -19.73 -2.59 10.29
C GLU A 968 -18.99 -3.96 10.30
N PRO A 969 -19.64 -5.11 10.02
CA PRO A 969 -18.94 -6.38 9.82
C PRO A 969 -17.91 -6.33 8.69
N GLY A 970 -18.25 -5.65 7.58
CA GLY A 970 -17.34 -5.48 6.44
C GLY A 970 -16.07 -4.71 6.79
N ARG A 971 -16.20 -3.60 7.52
CA ARG A 971 -15.05 -2.82 8.03
C ARG A 971 -14.22 -3.61 9.03
N TYR A 972 -14.86 -4.38 9.90
CA TYR A 972 -14.15 -5.28 10.82
C TYR A 972 -13.32 -6.32 10.06
N ILE A 973 -13.92 -6.95 9.04
CA ILE A 973 -13.23 -7.93 8.19
C ILE A 973 -12.08 -7.25 7.44
N ALA A 974 -12.32 -6.08 6.86
CA ALA A 974 -11.31 -5.29 6.17
C ALA A 974 -10.10 -5.00 7.08
N LEU A 975 -10.33 -4.63 8.34
CA LEU A 975 -9.24 -4.43 9.30
C LEU A 975 -8.45 -5.70 9.63
N LYS A 976 -9.10 -6.86 9.69
CA LYS A 976 -8.41 -8.13 9.95
C LYS A 976 -7.62 -8.62 8.73
N LEU A 977 -8.12 -8.37 7.54
CA LEU A 977 -7.46 -8.73 6.28
C LEU A 977 -6.40 -7.71 5.88
N PHE A 978 -6.62 -6.43 6.15
CA PHE A 978 -5.77 -5.29 5.77
C PHE A 978 -5.51 -4.41 7.01
N PRO A 979 -4.77 -4.90 8.02
CA PRO A 979 -4.56 -4.16 9.25
C PRO A 979 -3.77 -2.86 8.98
N PRO A 980 -4.19 -1.72 9.58
CA PRO A 980 -3.44 -0.48 9.47
C PRO A 980 -2.06 -0.61 10.13
N LYS A 981 -1.10 0.24 9.74
CA LYS A 981 0.20 0.33 10.42
C LYS A 981 -0.04 0.61 11.90
N ALA A 982 0.50 -0.25 12.75
CA ALA A 982 0.25 -0.19 14.19
C ALA A 982 1.35 0.57 14.94
N VAL A 983 0.96 1.23 16.02
CA VAL A 983 1.85 2.03 16.87
C VAL A 983 2.67 1.11 17.78
N GLY A 984 4.00 1.24 17.71
CA GLY A 984 4.98 0.54 18.54
C GLY A 984 5.72 1.47 19.51
N ILE A 985 6.57 0.89 20.35
CA ILE A 985 7.47 1.67 21.22
C ILE A 985 8.43 2.47 20.33
N GLY A 986 8.54 3.78 20.60
CA GLY A 986 9.33 4.74 19.82
C GLY A 986 8.54 5.48 18.74
N ASP A 987 7.34 5.00 18.38
CA ASP A 987 6.46 5.70 17.45
C ASP A 987 5.77 6.89 18.14
N GLU A 988 5.34 7.85 17.34
CA GLU A 988 4.41 8.88 17.80
C GLU A 988 3.04 8.25 18.11
N PHE A 989 2.38 8.71 19.16
CA PHE A 989 1.07 8.19 19.55
C PHE A 989 0.05 8.49 18.44
N ALA A 990 -0.79 7.51 18.10
CA ALA A 990 -1.88 7.73 17.17
C ALA A 990 -3.04 8.47 17.86
N ASP A 991 -3.46 9.59 17.29
CA ASP A 991 -4.65 10.31 17.72
C ASP A 991 -5.93 9.76 17.06
N GLY A 992 -7.10 10.09 17.63
CA GLY A 992 -8.40 9.72 17.10
C GLY A 992 -9.58 10.31 17.88
N GLU A 993 -10.74 10.33 17.23
CA GLU A 993 -11.99 10.80 17.83
C GLU A 993 -12.43 9.91 18.99
N LEU A 994 -12.75 10.58 20.09
CA LEU A 994 -13.27 10.03 21.33
C LEU A 994 -14.46 10.88 21.78
N PHE A 995 -15.40 10.27 22.48
CA PHE A 995 -16.57 10.94 23.01
C PHE A 995 -16.45 11.00 24.52
N ASP A 996 -16.62 12.20 25.10
CA ASP A 996 -16.75 12.32 26.54
C ASP A 996 -18.17 11.95 27.03
N THR A 997 -18.39 12.00 28.34
CA THR A 997 -19.67 11.62 28.96
C THR A 997 -20.83 12.55 28.58
N THR A 998 -20.55 13.74 28.04
CA THR A 998 -21.54 14.68 27.51
C THR A 998 -21.84 14.47 26.02
N GLY A 999 -21.07 13.61 25.35
CA GLY A 999 -21.19 13.32 23.92
C GLY A 999 -20.39 14.28 23.04
N VAL A 1000 -19.55 15.13 23.62
CA VAL A 1000 -18.68 16.04 22.86
C VAL A 1000 -17.47 15.25 22.37
N VAL A 1001 -17.07 15.51 21.12
CA VAL A 1001 -15.87 14.92 20.52
C VAL A 1001 -14.61 15.52 21.18
N ARG A 1002 -13.68 14.64 21.53
CA ARG A 1002 -12.36 14.88 22.09
C ARG A 1002 -11.33 14.10 21.30
N TYR A 1003 -10.08 14.52 21.40
CA TYR A 1003 -8.93 13.85 20.82
C TYR A 1003 -7.95 13.47 21.94
N LEU A 1004 -7.12 12.45 21.74
CA LEU A 1004 -6.08 12.10 22.71
C LEU A 1004 -5.08 13.23 22.91
N ALA A 1005 -4.84 14.04 21.88
CA ALA A 1005 -4.03 15.24 21.97
C ALA A 1005 -4.58 16.25 23.00
N ASP A 1006 -5.89 16.30 23.23
CA ASP A 1006 -6.52 17.23 24.19
C ASP A 1006 -6.10 16.97 25.65
N PHE A 1007 -5.62 15.76 25.95
CA PHE A 1007 -5.23 15.33 27.30
C PHE A 1007 -3.73 15.42 27.55
N ARG A 1008 -2.98 15.94 26.58
CA ARG A 1008 -1.55 16.20 26.70
C ARG A 1008 -1.33 17.33 27.69
N SER A 1009 -0.40 17.14 28.61
CA SER A 1009 0.01 18.15 29.57
C SER A 1009 1.51 18.38 29.46
N GLU A 1010 1.94 19.64 29.41
CA GLU A 1010 3.34 20.01 29.25
C GLU A 1010 4.20 19.36 30.36
N GLY A 1011 5.27 18.65 29.94
CA GLY A 1011 6.18 17.96 30.85
C GLY A 1011 5.64 16.69 31.51
N LYS A 1012 4.40 16.24 31.23
CA LYS A 1012 3.80 15.04 31.84
C LYS A 1012 3.73 13.86 30.88
N TYR A 1013 3.93 12.67 31.42
CA TYR A 1013 3.63 11.42 30.76
C TYR A 1013 2.12 11.19 30.72
N MET A 1014 1.63 10.47 29.71
CA MET A 1014 0.23 10.10 29.57
C MET A 1014 0.08 8.58 29.51
N VAL A 1015 -0.79 8.00 30.32
CA VAL A 1015 -1.15 6.57 30.27
C VAL A 1015 -2.55 6.44 29.70
N LEU A 1016 -2.65 5.79 28.54
CA LEU A 1016 -3.92 5.35 27.97
C LEU A 1016 -4.30 4.01 28.59
N ASP A 1017 -5.51 3.91 29.12
CA ASP A 1017 -6.12 2.67 29.58
C ASP A 1017 -7.27 2.30 28.65
N PHE A 1018 -7.08 1.26 27.83
CA PHE A 1018 -8.16 0.69 27.02
C PHE A 1018 -8.89 -0.39 27.83
N TRP A 1019 -10.17 -0.15 28.12
CA TRP A 1019 -10.98 -0.97 29.03
C TRP A 1019 -12.42 -1.19 28.51
N HIS A 1020 -13.22 -1.99 29.20
CA HIS A 1020 -14.68 -2.09 28.97
C HIS A 1020 -15.42 -2.50 30.24
N SER A 1021 -16.73 -2.23 30.31
CA SER A 1021 -17.53 -2.37 31.53
C SER A 1021 -17.67 -3.80 32.06
N ALA A 1022 -17.56 -4.80 31.18
CA ALA A 1022 -17.63 -6.23 31.55
C ALA A 1022 -16.27 -6.84 31.95
N CYS A 1023 -15.18 -6.07 31.87
CA CYS A 1023 -13.83 -6.55 32.15
C CYS A 1023 -13.53 -6.50 33.66
N ARG A 1024 -13.63 -7.64 34.35
CA ARG A 1024 -13.35 -7.72 35.79
C ARG A 1024 -11.96 -7.18 36.17
N ALA A 1025 -10.92 -7.58 35.43
CA ALA A 1025 -9.56 -7.13 35.68
C ALA A 1025 -9.38 -5.62 35.47
N CYS A 1026 -10.15 -5.02 34.56
CA CYS A 1026 -10.15 -3.57 34.34
C CYS A 1026 -10.77 -2.84 35.54
N LEU A 1027 -11.89 -3.35 36.07
CA LEU A 1027 -12.55 -2.77 37.25
C LEU A 1027 -11.68 -2.93 38.51
N GLU A 1028 -10.99 -4.06 38.67
CA GLU A 1028 -10.05 -4.31 39.77
C GLU A 1028 -8.81 -3.39 39.72
N ALA A 1029 -8.43 -2.88 38.53
CA ALA A 1029 -7.32 -1.95 38.38
C ALA A 1029 -7.62 -0.52 38.87
N ILE A 1030 -8.91 -0.15 38.95
CA ILE A 1030 -9.33 1.24 39.18
C ILE A 1030 -8.76 1.85 40.48
N PRO A 1031 -8.80 1.17 41.65
CA PRO A 1031 -8.27 1.73 42.88
C PRO A 1031 -6.76 2.04 42.80
N GLU A 1032 -5.96 1.12 42.24
CA GLU A 1032 -4.51 1.31 42.09
C GLU A 1032 -4.20 2.44 41.10
N MET A 1033 -4.95 2.54 40.00
CA MET A 1033 -4.82 3.63 39.04
C MET A 1033 -5.16 4.99 39.66
N ASN A 1034 -6.19 5.07 40.49
CA ASN A 1034 -6.54 6.29 41.23
C ASN A 1034 -5.38 6.71 42.17
N GLU A 1035 -4.81 5.76 42.92
CA GLU A 1035 -3.68 6.02 43.83
C GLU A 1035 -2.43 6.50 43.08
N VAL A 1036 -2.05 5.81 41.99
CA VAL A 1036 -0.89 6.18 41.17
C VAL A 1036 -1.11 7.52 40.47
N GLY A 1037 -2.31 7.78 39.96
CA GLY A 1037 -2.68 9.05 39.34
C GLY A 1037 -2.56 10.22 40.32
N GLU A 1038 -3.02 10.07 41.56
CA GLU A 1038 -2.89 11.11 42.58
C GLU A 1038 -1.44 11.30 43.03
N GLN A 1039 -0.70 10.20 43.27
CA GLN A 1039 0.69 10.25 43.72
C GLN A 1039 1.61 10.91 42.69
N TYR A 1040 1.38 10.67 41.39
CA TYR A 1040 2.20 11.19 40.30
C TYR A 1040 1.51 12.30 39.50
N LYS A 1041 0.50 12.98 40.06
CA LYS A 1041 -0.30 14.00 39.34
C LYS A 1041 0.51 15.13 38.70
N ASP A 1042 1.69 15.43 39.22
CA ASP A 1042 2.60 16.45 38.67
C ASP A 1042 3.40 15.94 37.46
N LYS A 1043 3.48 14.63 37.25
CA LYS A 1043 4.29 13.96 36.22
C LYS A 1043 3.49 13.06 35.27
N LEU A 1044 2.25 12.73 35.61
CA LEU A 1044 1.45 11.71 34.94
C LEU A 1044 -0.01 12.16 34.78
N VAL A 1045 -0.59 11.89 33.61
CA VAL A 1045 -2.03 11.98 33.32
C VAL A 1045 -2.53 10.59 32.90
N ILE A 1046 -3.66 10.15 33.43
CA ILE A 1046 -4.32 8.91 33.02
C ILE A 1046 -5.53 9.27 32.15
N VAL A 1047 -5.73 8.53 31.05
CA VAL A 1047 -6.86 8.69 30.13
C VAL A 1047 -7.49 7.32 29.92
N GLY A 1048 -8.75 7.17 30.36
CA GLY A 1048 -9.48 5.91 30.23
C GLY A 1048 -10.34 5.91 28.97
N ILE A 1049 -10.07 4.97 28.06
CA ILE A 1049 -10.76 4.79 26.78
C ILE A 1049 -11.56 3.50 26.85
N THR A 1050 -12.88 3.61 26.95
CA THR A 1050 -13.74 2.44 26.89
C THR A 1050 -13.97 1.98 25.45
N LEU A 1051 -14.03 0.67 25.26
CA LEU A 1051 -14.47 -0.01 24.04
C LEU A 1051 -15.98 -0.34 24.08
N ASP A 1052 -16.69 0.06 25.13
CA ASP A 1052 -18.13 -0.12 25.27
C ASP A 1052 -18.89 0.60 24.15
N ARG A 1053 -19.78 -0.13 23.46
CA ARG A 1053 -20.63 0.45 22.42
C ARG A 1053 -21.78 1.26 22.97
N SER A 1054 -22.45 0.77 24.03
CA SER A 1054 -23.55 1.47 24.70
C SER A 1054 -23.02 2.61 25.57
N PRO A 1055 -23.38 3.87 25.27
CA PRO A 1055 -23.05 4.99 26.14
C PRO A 1055 -23.64 4.84 27.55
N GLU A 1056 -24.79 4.18 27.69
CA GLU A 1056 -25.53 4.02 28.94
C GLU A 1056 -24.81 3.07 29.90
N VAL A 1057 -24.35 1.91 29.39
CA VAL A 1057 -23.59 0.92 30.18
C VAL A 1057 -22.30 1.54 30.70
N TRP A 1058 -21.56 2.20 29.81
CA TRP A 1058 -20.32 2.89 30.15
C TRP A 1058 -20.51 3.97 31.22
N LYS A 1059 -21.48 4.88 31.04
CA LYS A 1059 -21.77 5.96 32.00
C LYS A 1059 -22.17 5.40 33.36
N ARG A 1060 -22.95 4.32 33.39
CA ARG A 1060 -23.35 3.64 34.64
C ARG A 1060 -22.14 3.05 35.37
N THR A 1061 -21.23 2.41 34.63
CA THR A 1061 -20.02 1.82 35.21
C THR A 1061 -19.09 2.87 35.82
N LEU A 1062 -18.89 4.00 35.13
CA LEU A 1062 -18.10 5.13 35.63
C LEU A 1062 -18.67 5.72 36.93
N ALA A 1063 -19.99 5.89 37.00
CA ALA A 1063 -20.67 6.40 38.19
C ALA A 1063 -20.51 5.47 39.42
N GLY A 1064 -20.37 4.16 39.19
CA GLY A 1064 -20.23 3.15 40.25
C GLY A 1064 -18.82 3.02 40.86
N HIS A 1065 -17.75 3.40 40.14
CA HIS A 1065 -16.37 3.06 40.51
C HIS A 1065 -15.46 4.24 40.92
N ARG A 1066 -15.99 5.47 41.01
CA ARG A 1066 -15.25 6.69 41.43
C ARG A 1066 -13.87 6.81 40.75
N VAL A 1067 -13.85 6.95 39.43
CA VAL A 1067 -12.61 7.18 38.66
C VAL A 1067 -12.10 8.62 38.82
N SER A 1068 -10.79 8.83 38.86
CA SER A 1068 -10.16 10.16 38.95
C SER A 1068 -9.72 10.75 37.61
N TRP A 1069 -9.90 10.01 36.51
CA TRP A 1069 -9.47 10.39 35.16
C TRP A 1069 -10.64 10.65 34.19
N PRO A 1070 -10.39 11.34 33.05
CA PRO A 1070 -11.39 11.50 32.00
C PRO A 1070 -11.84 10.14 31.46
N GLY A 1071 -13.14 9.86 31.59
CA GLY A 1071 -13.77 8.73 30.92
C GLY A 1071 -14.09 9.13 29.48
N LEU A 1072 -13.48 8.45 28.52
CA LEU A 1072 -13.70 8.62 27.09
C LEU A 1072 -14.19 7.32 26.45
N ARG A 1073 -14.99 7.43 25.38
CA ARG A 1073 -15.49 6.29 24.61
C ARG A 1073 -15.09 6.43 23.15
N THR A 1074 -14.58 5.37 22.54
CA THR A 1074 -14.40 5.34 21.09
C THR A 1074 -15.70 4.87 20.40
N ALA A 1075 -16.18 5.58 19.38
CA ALA A 1075 -17.39 5.19 18.66
C ALA A 1075 -17.21 3.90 17.83
N GLU A 1076 -15.98 3.57 17.48
CA GLU A 1076 -15.64 2.42 16.63
C GLU A 1076 -15.35 1.14 17.47
N GLY A 1077 -15.39 1.23 18.80
CA GLY A 1077 -15.10 0.10 19.70
C GLY A 1077 -13.69 -0.46 19.47
N LYS A 1078 -13.58 -1.76 19.16
CA LYS A 1078 -12.30 -2.41 18.81
C LYS A 1078 -11.79 -2.06 17.40
N VAL A 1079 -12.65 -1.49 16.56
CA VAL A 1079 -12.32 -0.93 15.24
C VAL A 1079 -11.79 0.50 15.49
N GLY A 1080 -10.93 1.03 14.63
CA GLY A 1080 -10.46 2.42 14.78
C GLY A 1080 -9.22 2.62 15.65
N LEU A 1081 -9.30 3.55 16.60
CA LEU A 1081 -8.18 3.96 17.46
C LEU A 1081 -7.58 2.77 18.24
N ALA A 1082 -8.43 1.90 18.78
CA ALA A 1082 -8.01 0.68 19.48
C ALA A 1082 -7.23 -0.28 18.57
N ALA A 1083 -7.57 -0.36 17.28
CA ALA A 1083 -6.85 -1.20 16.32
C ALA A 1083 -5.43 -0.66 16.04
N LYS A 1084 -5.26 0.66 15.96
CA LYS A 1084 -3.94 1.30 15.78
C LYS A 1084 -2.97 0.95 16.93
N TYR A 1085 -3.47 0.82 18.15
CA TYR A 1085 -2.68 0.42 19.33
C TYR A 1085 -2.60 -1.11 19.57
N LYS A 1086 -3.05 -1.92 18.60
CA LYS A 1086 -3.11 -3.39 18.69
C LYS A 1086 -3.85 -3.89 19.94
N VAL A 1087 -4.97 -3.26 20.30
CA VAL A 1087 -5.78 -3.68 21.45
C VAL A 1087 -6.49 -4.99 21.09
N ASN A 1088 -5.87 -6.11 21.46
CA ASN A 1088 -6.40 -7.47 21.25
C ASN A 1088 -7.07 -8.06 22.49
N GLY A 1089 -7.01 -7.36 23.63
CA GLY A 1089 -7.62 -7.71 24.91
C GLY A 1089 -7.48 -6.55 25.89
N THR A 1090 -8.31 -6.52 26.93
CA THR A 1090 -8.36 -5.46 27.94
C THR A 1090 -8.16 -6.02 29.36
N PRO A 1091 -7.56 -5.26 30.30
CA PRO A 1091 -7.07 -3.91 30.10
C PRO A 1091 -5.77 -3.90 29.27
N ARG A 1092 -5.60 -2.86 28.47
CA ARG A 1092 -4.41 -2.63 27.63
C ARG A 1092 -3.93 -1.22 27.87
N TYR A 1093 -2.68 -1.10 28.27
CA TYR A 1093 -2.10 0.17 28.66
C TYR A 1093 -1.03 0.61 27.67
N VAL A 1094 -1.00 1.92 27.41
CA VAL A 1094 -0.02 2.58 26.55
C VAL A 1094 0.52 3.78 27.31
N MET A 1095 1.83 3.85 27.51
CA MET A 1095 2.47 5.02 28.12
C MET A 1095 3.13 5.86 27.05
N ILE A 1096 2.88 7.16 27.09
CA ILE A 1096 3.30 8.16 26.12
C ILE A 1096 4.15 9.21 26.85
N SER A 1097 5.31 9.55 26.30
CA SER A 1097 6.22 10.55 26.85
C SER A 1097 5.70 11.99 26.68
N PRO A 1098 6.25 12.98 27.41
CA PRO A 1098 5.94 14.39 27.20
C PRO A 1098 6.20 14.91 25.77
N GLU A 1099 6.95 14.17 24.95
CA GLU A 1099 7.25 14.48 23.54
C GLU A 1099 6.33 13.76 22.55
N GLY A 1100 5.36 12.96 23.03
CA GLY A 1100 4.38 12.31 22.16
C GLY A 1100 4.79 10.91 21.70
N ARG A 1101 5.84 10.34 22.28
CA ARG A 1101 6.35 9.02 21.88
C ARG A 1101 5.80 7.94 22.78
N VAL A 1102 5.42 6.80 22.20
CA VAL A 1102 5.05 5.62 22.98
C VAL A 1102 6.31 5.03 23.62
N VAL A 1103 6.34 4.97 24.94
CA VAL A 1103 7.50 4.51 25.72
C VAL A 1103 7.26 3.16 26.38
N ALA A 1104 6.01 2.77 26.60
CA ALA A 1104 5.67 1.44 27.11
C ALA A 1104 4.30 0.97 26.61
N LEU A 1105 4.17 -0.36 26.49
CA LEU A 1105 2.96 -1.06 26.06
C LEU A 1105 2.84 -2.36 26.85
N TRP A 1106 1.81 -2.52 27.68
CA TRP A 1106 1.57 -3.77 28.43
C TRP A 1106 0.08 -4.10 28.49
N GLY A 1107 -0.28 -5.34 28.83
CA GLY A 1107 -1.68 -5.79 28.83
C GLY A 1107 -1.94 -6.76 29.97
N GLY A 1108 -3.21 -6.80 30.39
CA GLY A 1108 -3.63 -7.50 31.60
C GLY A 1108 -3.38 -6.70 32.87
N TYR A 1109 -4.02 -7.13 33.95
CA TYR A 1109 -3.87 -6.53 35.28
C TYR A 1109 -3.69 -7.64 36.33
N GLY A 1110 -2.72 -7.43 37.22
CA GLY A 1110 -2.60 -8.10 38.51
C GLY A 1110 -2.24 -7.07 39.59
N PRO A 1111 -2.55 -7.32 40.89
CA PRO A 1111 -2.26 -6.35 41.95
C PRO A 1111 -0.80 -5.89 41.96
N GLY A 1112 -0.57 -4.57 41.89
CA GLY A 1112 0.76 -3.95 41.89
C GLY A 1112 1.48 -3.91 40.54
N THR A 1113 0.92 -4.53 39.50
CA THR A 1113 1.55 -4.56 38.16
C THR A 1113 1.48 -3.21 37.45
N PHE A 1114 0.37 -2.48 37.60
CA PHE A 1114 0.20 -1.16 36.98
C PHE A 1114 1.21 -0.16 37.54
N ARG A 1115 1.31 -0.07 38.87
CA ARG A 1115 2.28 0.77 39.57
C ARG A 1115 3.72 0.46 39.13
N LYS A 1116 4.09 -0.83 39.11
CA LYS A 1116 5.44 -1.26 38.73
C LYS A 1116 5.83 -0.80 37.32
N GLU A 1117 4.95 -0.98 36.33
CA GLU A 1117 5.26 -0.59 34.95
C GLU A 1117 5.31 0.94 34.76
N VAL A 1118 4.47 1.69 35.47
CA VAL A 1118 4.53 3.17 35.48
C VAL A 1118 5.82 3.66 36.14
N GLU A 1119 6.16 3.15 37.32
CA GLU A 1119 7.36 3.56 38.07
C GLU A 1119 8.65 3.21 37.32
N LYS A 1120 8.68 2.09 36.59
CA LYS A 1120 9.80 1.71 35.72
C LYS A 1120 10.14 2.78 34.68
N VAL A 1121 9.15 3.52 34.18
CA VAL A 1121 9.37 4.60 33.22
C VAL A 1121 9.71 5.91 33.93
N LEU A 1122 9.06 6.21 35.07
CA LEU A 1122 9.22 7.48 35.78
C LEU A 1122 10.50 7.57 36.65
N GLN A 1123 11.16 6.45 36.97
CA GLN A 1123 12.40 6.44 37.77
C GLN A 1123 13.67 6.74 36.94
N PRO A 1124 14.66 7.48 37.48
CA PRO A 1124 15.94 7.77 36.82
C PRO A 1124 16.72 6.50 36.46
N ALA A 1125 17.53 6.56 35.40
CA ALA A 1125 18.33 5.43 34.90
C ALA A 1125 19.27 4.81 35.96
N ASP A 1126 19.68 5.58 36.96
CA ASP A 1126 20.64 5.14 37.99
C ASP A 1126 20.02 4.32 39.14
N MET A 1127 18.69 4.15 39.14
CA MET A 1127 17.93 3.33 40.09
C MET A 1127 17.27 2.10 39.45
N ARG A 1128 17.50 1.84 38.15
CA ARG A 1128 16.87 0.73 37.40
C ARG A 1128 17.69 -0.55 37.38
#